data_AF-A0A538QZF4-F1
#
_entry.id   AF-A0A538QZF4-F1
#
_cell.length_a   1.000
_cell.length_b   1.000
_cell.length_c   1.000
_cell.angle_alpha   90.00
_cell.angle_beta   90.00
_cell.angle_gamma   90.00
#
_symmetry.space_group_name_H-M   'P 1'
#
loop_
_entity.id
_entity.type
_entity.pdbx_description
1 polymer ?
#
loop_
_entity_poly.entity_id
_entity_poly.type
_entity_poly.pdbx_seq_one_letter_code
_entity_poly.pdbx_strand_id
1 'polypeptide(L)'
;MLDWWLPENVSTYGRDIDWLFHLIYYITGITAILVFGAMIIFLVMYRDRPGRRARYTHGNTTLEIVWTIVPALILVILTLLSVPAWSKIKMTMPETDFIVQVTAKQFNWQITYPGPDGKFGTDDDKTLLDEMHVAGRGAGPPDRAVVRGDQARQVRAAVRRAVRLRPLRHARLDLRAHARRVREVGGGEPDGPGGRRRAEAGGRGQAGGARRQDGRKGQAMSATTATAHAHVAHEHHELGFVRTYIFSTDHKMIARQFLFLGLTMMILGGLLALIVRWQLAWPETPIPGMAHIFTETSPPGIIQPPQYNMAFTMHATIMIFFVIMPILAGAFGNFCIPLMIGARDMAFPFLNMLSFWVTGTAGVIMLSGFFVEGGHAAAGWTSYAPLSAVPEYTGVNWGQNIWCISLFVMGVGSMMGSINYITTIINMRAPGMRLFRMPLVVWSLFITAILLLLALPVLTSGVAMLLFDRTLGTSWFKPSGGGEPLLWQHLFWYFGHPEVYILILPAMGIASEILPVFSRKPIFGYHAMAFSMIGIAFLSWIVYGHHMFVSGMNPRLGMAFTVSTMIIAVPSAIKTFNWLGTLWGGRIQFKVPMLFALGFVSMFVIGGLSGIFMASTPVDIYIQDTYFIVAHIHYVVFGGSIFGAFAAIYFWFPKMFGRMLNPVLGHLHFWGTLIFFNWVFFPMHIIGVGGQMRRIYNPMQYEFLQHQQHWNVFMTYGALCLGAVQLLFVVNFFWSLFAGRKAPMNPWNSTTLEWTAPSPPPHLNWGATVPTVYRGPYEYSDPEAAEDFLPQNQPPARVGARAH
;
A
#
# COMPACT_ATOMS: atom_id res chain seq x y z
N MET A 1 34.77 12.85 -8.26
CA MET A 1 34.76 12.16 -6.93
C MET A 1 33.35 11.64 -6.66
N LEU A 2 32.85 10.70 -7.48
CA LEU A 2 31.85 9.65 -7.15
C LEU A 2 31.59 8.76 -8.39
N ASP A 3 32.58 8.62 -9.26
CA ASP A 3 32.51 7.98 -10.59
C ASP A 3 32.37 6.45 -10.50
N TRP A 4 32.25 5.91 -9.28
CA TRP A 4 32.09 4.47 -9.02
C TRP A 4 30.63 4.00 -9.03
N TRP A 5 29.67 4.92 -8.89
CA TRP A 5 28.26 4.56 -8.65
C TRP A 5 27.34 4.82 -9.84
N LEU A 6 27.42 6.02 -10.44
CA LEU A 6 26.67 6.32 -11.67
C LEU A 6 27.40 5.74 -12.88
N PRO A 7 26.68 5.30 -13.92
CA PRO A 7 27.29 4.81 -15.14
C PRO A 7 28.01 5.93 -15.90
N GLU A 8 28.85 5.54 -16.85
CA GLU A 8 29.51 6.50 -17.73
C GLU A 8 28.49 7.36 -18.49
N ASN A 9 28.79 8.65 -18.54
CA ASN A 9 27.89 9.65 -19.06
C ASN A 9 27.94 9.68 -20.59
N VAL A 10 26.94 9.03 -21.22
CA VAL A 10 26.82 8.93 -22.69
C VAL A 10 25.77 9.88 -23.27
N SER A 11 25.10 10.68 -22.44
CA SER A 11 24.03 11.61 -22.85
C SER A 11 24.51 13.06 -22.78
N THR A 12 24.11 13.89 -23.75
CA THR A 12 24.38 15.34 -23.72
C THR A 12 23.77 16.04 -22.50
N TYR A 13 22.76 15.44 -21.87
CA TYR A 13 22.11 15.95 -20.65
C TYR A 13 22.59 15.25 -19.38
N GLY A 14 23.35 14.16 -19.49
CA GLY A 14 23.69 13.33 -18.33
C GLY A 14 24.43 14.13 -17.26
N ARG A 15 25.29 15.08 -17.64
CA ARG A 15 26.10 15.84 -16.67
C ARG A 15 25.23 16.69 -15.74
N ASP A 16 24.14 17.25 -16.27
CA ASP A 16 23.18 18.04 -15.49
C ASP A 16 22.37 17.15 -14.55
N ILE A 17 22.02 15.94 -15.00
CA ILE A 17 21.31 14.93 -14.20
C ILE A 17 22.22 14.40 -13.08
N ASP A 18 23.45 14.02 -13.38
CA ASP A 18 24.44 13.51 -12.41
C ASP A 18 24.74 14.58 -11.34
N TRP A 19 24.87 15.84 -11.74
CA TRP A 19 25.06 16.94 -10.80
C TRP A 19 23.87 17.09 -9.85
N LEU A 20 22.64 17.07 -10.36
CA LEU A 20 21.42 17.11 -9.54
C LEU A 20 21.34 15.90 -8.61
N PHE A 21 21.65 14.71 -9.13
CA PHE A 21 21.67 13.47 -8.36
C PHE A 21 22.65 13.58 -7.19
N HIS A 22 23.89 14.02 -7.44
CA HIS A 22 24.90 14.19 -6.40
C HIS A 22 24.51 15.27 -5.39
N LEU A 23 23.92 16.38 -5.84
CA LEU A 23 23.42 17.42 -4.94
C LEU A 23 22.37 16.86 -3.97
N ILE A 24 21.37 16.13 -4.49
CA ILE A 24 20.34 15.49 -3.67
C ILE A 24 20.99 14.45 -2.75
N TYR A 25 21.96 13.67 -3.24
CA TYR A 25 22.71 12.70 -2.43
C TYR A 25 23.42 13.34 -1.24
N TYR A 26 24.13 14.45 -1.42
CA TYR A 26 24.81 15.12 -0.31
C TYR A 26 23.82 15.72 0.68
N ILE A 27 22.75 16.38 0.21
CA ILE A 27 21.73 16.97 1.08
C ILE A 27 21.02 15.88 1.90
N THR A 28 20.58 14.81 1.25
CA THR A 28 19.90 13.70 1.91
C THR A 28 20.83 12.92 2.83
N GLY A 29 22.09 12.70 2.44
CA GLY A 29 23.12 12.06 3.26
C GLY A 29 23.44 12.85 4.54
N ILE A 30 23.65 14.16 4.43
CA ILE A 30 23.86 15.04 5.60
C ILE A 30 22.62 15.03 6.49
N THR A 31 21.43 15.14 5.91
CA THR A 31 20.17 15.09 6.66
C THR A 31 20.01 13.76 7.40
N ALA A 32 20.33 12.63 6.75
CA ALA A 32 20.32 11.31 7.37
C ALA A 32 21.27 11.25 8.58
N ILE A 33 22.52 11.71 8.41
CA ILE A 33 23.51 11.74 9.50
C ILE A 33 23.02 12.57 10.67
N LEU A 34 22.44 13.74 10.42
CA LEU A 34 21.91 14.61 11.48
C LEU A 34 20.72 13.97 12.21
N VAL A 35 19.76 13.41 11.47
CA VAL A 35 18.54 12.80 12.03
C VAL A 35 18.89 11.53 12.82
N PHE A 36 19.66 10.61 12.23
CA PHE A 36 20.07 9.38 12.90
C PHE A 36 21.04 9.65 14.04
N GLY A 37 21.98 10.59 13.88
CA GLY A 37 22.88 11.03 14.93
C GLY A 37 22.12 11.58 16.14
N ALA A 38 21.17 12.50 15.91
CA ALA A 38 20.30 13.03 16.96
C ALA A 38 19.50 11.92 17.63
N MET A 39 18.88 11.02 16.84
CA MET A 39 18.12 9.90 17.38
C MET A 39 19.00 8.99 18.26
N ILE A 40 20.17 8.56 17.79
CA ILE A 40 21.10 7.70 18.57
C ILE A 40 21.54 8.42 19.85
N ILE A 41 21.91 9.70 19.77
CA ILE A 41 22.28 10.52 20.94
C ILE A 41 21.12 10.53 21.94
N PHE A 42 19.88 10.76 21.48
CA PHE A 42 18.71 10.77 22.36
C PHE A 42 18.44 9.39 22.98
N LEU A 43 18.53 8.32 22.20
CA LEU A 43 18.36 6.95 22.68
C LEU A 43 19.39 6.60 23.77
N VAL A 44 20.64 7.03 23.63
CA VAL A 44 21.70 6.78 24.64
C VAL A 44 21.56 7.71 25.86
N MET A 45 21.37 9.01 25.61
CA MET A 45 21.34 10.04 26.64
C MET A 45 20.07 9.97 27.49
N TYR A 46 18.91 9.67 26.89
CA TYR A 46 17.59 9.61 27.53
C TYR A 46 17.13 8.19 27.87
N ARG A 47 18.00 7.17 27.75
CA ARG A 47 17.67 5.81 28.18
C ARG A 47 17.18 5.76 29.63
N ASP A 48 16.24 4.86 29.89
CA ASP A 48 15.68 4.63 31.22
C ASP A 48 16.79 4.30 32.23
N ARG A 49 16.74 4.96 33.39
CA ARG A 49 17.65 4.79 34.52
C ARG A 49 16.88 5.03 35.83
N PRO A 50 17.21 4.33 36.92
CA PRO A 50 16.59 4.58 38.23
C PRO A 50 16.66 6.07 38.61
N GLY A 51 15.54 6.63 39.08
CA GLY A 51 15.44 8.03 39.51
C GLY A 51 15.28 9.07 38.39
N ARG A 52 15.40 8.69 37.11
CA ARG A 52 15.16 9.64 36.00
C ARG A 52 13.66 9.92 35.85
N ARG A 53 13.31 11.20 35.67
CA ARG A 53 11.99 11.65 35.21
C ARG A 53 12.12 12.32 33.84
N ALA A 54 11.14 12.13 32.97
CA ALA A 54 11.11 12.81 31.68
C ALA A 54 10.74 14.29 31.87
N ARG A 55 11.16 15.14 30.94
CA ARG A 55 10.77 16.55 30.89
C ARG A 55 9.34 16.66 30.37
N TYR A 56 8.44 17.24 31.16
CA TYR A 56 7.09 17.56 30.74
C TYR A 56 7.08 18.78 29.81
N THR A 57 6.78 18.55 28.53
CA THR A 57 6.62 19.60 27.52
C THR A 57 5.84 19.05 26.33
N HIS A 58 4.84 19.81 25.87
CA HIS A 58 4.01 19.45 24.71
C HIS A 58 4.57 19.94 23.37
N GLY A 59 5.62 20.76 23.37
CA GLY A 59 6.09 21.42 22.16
C GLY A 59 6.99 22.62 22.45
N ASN A 60 7.52 23.19 21.39
CA ASN A 60 8.23 24.47 21.41
C ASN A 60 7.99 25.15 20.06
N THR A 61 7.17 26.19 20.05
CA THR A 61 6.76 26.88 18.82
C THR A 61 7.94 27.34 17.98
N THR A 62 9.02 27.82 18.60
CA THR A 62 10.22 28.26 17.88
C THR A 62 10.91 27.08 17.19
N LEU A 63 11.09 25.95 17.88
CA LEU A 63 11.68 24.74 17.28
C LEU A 63 10.78 24.18 16.17
N GLU A 64 9.46 24.15 16.39
CA GLU A 64 8.48 23.70 15.40
C GLU A 64 8.54 24.56 14.13
N ILE A 65 8.65 25.88 14.26
CA ILE A 65 8.81 26.81 13.12
C ILE A 65 10.14 26.56 12.41
N VAL A 66 11.26 26.52 13.14
CA VAL A 66 12.60 26.36 12.54
C VAL A 66 12.70 25.06 11.75
N TRP A 67 12.27 23.94 12.34
CA TRP A 67 12.34 22.63 11.69
C TRP A 67 11.25 22.40 10.64
N THR A 68 10.29 23.32 10.50
CA THR A 68 9.37 23.35 9.35
C THR A 68 9.97 24.16 8.20
N ILE A 69 10.48 25.35 8.49
CA ILE A 69 11.00 26.29 7.49
C ILE A 69 12.28 25.74 6.83
N VAL A 70 13.22 25.20 7.61
CA VAL A 70 14.51 24.75 7.07
C VAL A 70 14.34 23.65 6.01
N PRO A 71 13.64 22.53 6.27
CA PRO A 71 13.39 21.52 5.24
C PRO A 71 12.58 22.07 4.07
N ALA A 72 11.57 22.91 4.32
CA ALA A 72 10.77 23.51 3.25
C ALA A 72 11.63 24.37 2.31
N LEU A 73 12.54 25.19 2.84
CA LEU A 73 13.47 25.99 2.06
C LEU A 73 14.43 25.11 1.24
N ILE A 74 14.97 24.05 1.84
CA ILE A 74 15.83 23.09 1.13
C ILE A 74 15.08 22.49 -0.07
N LEU A 75 13.84 22.04 0.14
CA LEU A 75 13.01 21.44 -0.91
C LEU A 75 12.64 22.44 -2.00
N VAL A 76 12.35 23.70 -1.64
CA VAL A 76 12.10 24.78 -2.61
C VAL A 76 13.34 25.05 -3.44
N ILE A 77 14.53 25.16 -2.82
CA ILE A 77 15.79 25.37 -3.53
C ILE A 77 16.07 24.21 -4.49
N LEU A 78 15.94 22.96 -4.03
CA LEU A 78 16.10 21.78 -4.89
C LEU A 78 15.14 21.76 -6.08
N THR A 79 13.89 22.18 -5.85
CA THR A 79 12.89 22.29 -6.92
C THR A 79 13.32 23.33 -7.95
N LEU A 80 13.72 24.51 -7.51
CA LEU A 80 14.18 25.59 -8.40
C LEU A 80 15.42 25.19 -9.20
N LEU A 81 16.36 24.45 -8.59
CA LEU A 81 17.55 23.94 -9.27
C LEU A 81 17.26 22.84 -10.28
N SER A 82 16.14 22.10 -10.13
CA SER A 82 15.73 21.06 -11.08
C SER A 82 15.09 21.62 -12.36
N VAL A 83 14.52 22.83 -12.31
CA VAL A 83 13.77 23.43 -13.43
C VAL A 83 14.62 23.65 -14.70
N PRO A 84 15.84 24.23 -14.63
CA PRO A 84 16.67 24.44 -15.83
C PRO A 84 17.03 23.14 -16.55
N ALA A 85 17.39 22.10 -15.80
CA ALA A 85 17.70 20.79 -16.36
C ALA A 85 16.48 20.19 -17.07
N TRP A 86 15.30 20.24 -16.45
CA TRP A 86 14.07 19.73 -17.07
C TRP A 86 13.67 20.50 -18.33
N SER A 87 13.78 21.83 -18.30
CA SER A 87 13.53 22.69 -19.47
C SER A 87 14.46 22.35 -20.62
N LYS A 88 15.76 22.17 -20.33
CA LYS A 88 16.77 21.79 -21.32
C LYS A 88 16.51 20.40 -21.92
N ILE A 89 16.00 19.46 -21.14
CA ILE A 89 15.71 18.09 -21.60
C ILE A 89 14.41 18.02 -22.42
N LYS A 90 13.36 18.75 -22.03
CA LYS A 90 12.00 18.54 -22.55
C LYS A 90 11.38 19.71 -23.31
N MET A 91 11.92 20.93 -23.17
CA MET A 91 11.40 22.12 -23.84
C MET A 91 12.28 22.61 -24.98
N THR A 92 13.57 22.29 -24.97
CA THR A 92 14.49 22.56 -26.09
C THR A 92 14.76 21.27 -26.87
N MET A 93 14.07 21.08 -27.99
CA MET A 93 14.41 20.03 -28.95
C MET A 93 15.45 20.56 -29.94
N PRO A 94 16.59 19.89 -30.13
CA PRO A 94 17.52 20.24 -31.20
C PRO A 94 16.86 20.02 -32.57
N GLU A 95 17.38 20.67 -33.62
CA GLU A 95 16.97 20.39 -34.98
C GLU A 95 17.18 18.90 -35.31
N THR A 96 16.24 18.32 -36.06
CA THR A 96 16.25 16.88 -36.34
C THR A 96 17.33 16.56 -37.38
N ASP A 97 18.44 16.00 -36.93
CA ASP A 97 19.53 15.56 -37.83
C ASP A 97 19.13 14.32 -38.67
N PHE A 98 18.26 13.46 -38.13
CA PHE A 98 17.88 12.18 -38.75
C PHE A 98 16.55 11.66 -38.19
N ILE A 99 15.68 11.09 -39.04
CA ILE A 99 14.38 10.52 -38.63
C ILE A 99 14.45 8.99 -38.71
N VAL A 100 14.04 8.31 -37.64
CA VAL A 100 13.82 6.85 -37.61
C VAL A 100 12.38 6.54 -37.22
N GLN A 101 11.85 5.44 -37.73
CA GLN A 101 10.57 4.90 -37.28
C GLN A 101 10.83 3.82 -36.22
N VAL A 102 10.38 4.08 -34.99
CA VAL A 102 10.51 3.15 -33.87
C VAL A 102 9.17 2.51 -33.56
N THR A 103 9.09 1.20 -33.67
CA THR A 103 7.95 0.40 -33.24
C THR A 103 8.33 -0.34 -31.95
N ALA A 104 7.83 0.17 -30.83
CA ALA A 104 8.01 -0.45 -29.52
C ALA A 104 7.07 -1.66 -29.36
N LYS A 105 7.62 -2.81 -28.95
CA LYS A 105 6.87 -4.02 -28.58
C LYS A 105 7.28 -4.43 -27.16
N GLN A 106 6.55 -5.36 -26.55
CA GLN A 106 6.75 -5.74 -25.14
C GLN A 106 8.17 -6.25 -24.83
N PHE A 107 8.80 -6.95 -25.76
CA PHE A 107 10.13 -7.56 -25.56
C PHE A 107 11.15 -7.17 -26.62
N ASN A 108 10.78 -6.30 -27.55
CA ASN A 108 11.72 -5.77 -28.52
C ASN A 108 11.32 -4.41 -29.07
N TRP A 109 12.32 -3.68 -29.56
CA TRP A 109 12.17 -2.45 -30.31
C TRP A 109 12.52 -2.72 -31.76
N GLN A 110 11.65 -2.34 -32.67
CA GLN A 110 11.93 -2.40 -34.10
C GLN A 110 12.24 -0.98 -34.58
N ILE A 111 13.46 -0.74 -35.01
CA ILE A 111 13.95 0.58 -35.42
C ILE A 111 14.19 0.52 -36.92
N THR A 112 13.40 1.27 -37.67
CA THR A 112 13.47 1.35 -39.12
C THR A 112 14.16 2.65 -39.49
N TYR A 113 15.21 2.54 -40.30
CA TYR A 113 15.95 3.63 -40.89
C TYR A 113 15.47 3.78 -42.34
N PRO A 114 15.14 5.01 -42.78
CA PRO A 114 14.76 5.21 -44.17
C PRO A 114 15.98 4.95 -45.06
N GLY A 115 15.71 4.55 -46.31
CA GLY A 115 16.71 4.51 -47.35
C GLY A 115 17.34 5.88 -47.66
N PRO A 116 18.28 5.98 -48.60
CA PRO A 116 18.87 7.25 -49.03
C PRO A 116 17.85 8.29 -49.52
N ASP A 117 16.64 7.84 -49.90
CA ASP A 117 15.54 8.70 -50.33
C ASP A 117 14.80 9.40 -49.17
N GLY A 118 15.09 9.02 -47.93
CA GLY A 118 14.52 9.59 -46.71
C GLY A 118 13.05 9.22 -46.47
N LYS A 119 12.50 8.24 -47.19
CA LYS A 119 11.10 7.81 -47.06
C LYS A 119 11.01 6.46 -46.36
N PHE A 120 9.94 6.26 -45.59
CA PHE A 120 9.62 4.98 -44.96
C PHE A 120 8.63 4.19 -45.82
N GLY A 121 8.69 2.87 -45.72
CA GLY A 121 7.85 1.93 -46.45
C GLY A 121 8.38 1.55 -47.84
N THR A 122 9.67 1.79 -48.09
CA THR A 122 10.36 1.43 -49.33
C THR A 122 11.25 0.19 -49.14
N ASP A 123 11.61 -0.47 -50.25
CA ASP A 123 12.40 -1.72 -50.20
C ASP A 123 13.84 -1.52 -49.67
N ASP A 124 14.31 -0.28 -49.61
CA ASP A 124 15.63 0.11 -49.11
C ASP A 124 15.65 0.52 -47.63
N ASP A 125 14.50 0.46 -46.94
CA ASP A 125 14.42 0.63 -45.48
C ASP A 125 15.25 -0.44 -44.75
N LYS A 126 16.09 0.01 -43.82
CA LYS A 126 16.84 -0.90 -42.95
C LYS A 126 16.14 -1.01 -41.60
N THR A 127 15.63 -2.20 -41.28
CA THR A 127 15.03 -2.49 -39.97
C THR A 127 16.03 -3.22 -39.07
N LEU A 128 16.33 -2.64 -37.92
CA LEU A 128 17.07 -3.25 -36.83
C LEU A 128 16.12 -3.65 -35.69
N LEU A 129 16.48 -4.69 -34.95
CA LEU A 129 15.76 -5.15 -33.77
C LEU A 129 16.67 -4.95 -32.56
N ASP A 130 16.16 -4.24 -31.54
CA ASP A 130 16.83 -3.97 -30.26
C ASP A 130 18.17 -3.22 -30.34
N GLU A 131 18.50 -2.74 -31.54
CA GLU A 131 19.75 -2.04 -31.85
C GLU A 131 19.42 -0.69 -32.48
N MET A 132 19.75 0.39 -31.75
CA MET A 132 19.70 1.75 -32.28
C MET A 132 21.12 2.17 -32.67
N HIS A 133 21.35 2.37 -33.95
CA HIS A 133 22.55 2.98 -34.47
C HIS A 133 22.32 4.48 -34.66
N VAL A 134 23.17 5.31 -34.07
CA VAL A 134 23.22 6.74 -34.36
C VAL A 134 24.40 6.95 -35.29
N ALA A 135 24.14 7.18 -36.58
CA ALA A 135 25.21 7.50 -37.52
C ALA A 135 25.84 8.84 -37.11
N GLY A 136 27.17 8.92 -37.06
CA GLY A 136 27.86 10.21 -36.91
C GLY A 136 27.52 11.13 -38.09
N ARG A 137 27.47 12.44 -37.85
CA ARG A 137 27.12 13.46 -38.86
C ARG A 137 27.76 13.16 -40.22
N GLY A 138 26.92 12.97 -41.24
CA GLY A 138 27.34 12.77 -42.63
C GLY A 138 27.64 11.33 -43.06
N ALA A 139 27.54 10.35 -42.16
CA ALA A 139 27.57 8.94 -42.55
C ALA A 139 26.16 8.48 -42.94
N GLY A 140 25.98 8.05 -44.20
CA GLY A 140 24.79 7.29 -44.59
C GLY A 140 24.62 6.03 -43.73
N PRO A 141 23.47 5.34 -43.83
CA PRO A 141 23.20 4.16 -43.01
C PRO A 141 24.36 3.16 -43.14
N PRO A 142 24.90 2.61 -42.04
CA PRO A 142 26.16 1.87 -42.08
C PRO A 142 26.13 0.76 -43.14
N ASP A 143 27.15 0.75 -43.99
CA ASP A 143 27.38 -0.29 -45.02
C ASP A 143 27.88 -1.62 -44.43
N ARG A 144 28.06 -1.68 -43.11
CA ARG A 144 28.42 -2.91 -42.40
C ARG A 144 27.57 -3.08 -41.16
N ALA A 145 26.86 -4.21 -41.12
CA ALA A 145 26.55 -4.86 -39.86
C ALA A 145 27.88 -5.11 -39.15
N VAL A 146 28.14 -4.39 -38.06
CA VAL A 146 29.22 -4.74 -37.14
C VAL A 146 28.76 -6.00 -36.42
N VAL A 147 29.05 -7.15 -37.02
CA VAL A 147 28.83 -8.44 -36.38
C VAL A 147 29.88 -8.60 -35.28
N ARG A 148 29.43 -8.72 -34.03
CA ARG A 148 29.90 -9.77 -33.10
C ARG A 148 29.04 -9.83 -31.84
N GLY A 149 28.26 -10.90 -31.78
CA GLY A 149 27.66 -11.43 -30.56
C GLY A 149 27.00 -12.75 -30.93
N ASP A 150 27.52 -13.87 -30.46
CA ASP A 150 26.96 -15.21 -30.74
C ASP A 150 25.52 -15.40 -30.22
N GLN A 151 24.94 -14.37 -29.59
CA GLN A 151 23.56 -14.29 -29.11
C GLN A 151 22.50 -14.28 -30.22
N ALA A 152 22.73 -13.61 -31.36
CA ALA A 152 21.74 -13.61 -32.46
C ALA A 152 21.55 -15.00 -33.07
N ARG A 153 22.57 -15.87 -33.01
CA ARG A 153 22.46 -17.28 -33.41
C ARG A 153 21.71 -18.10 -32.37
N GLN A 154 21.89 -17.83 -31.08
CA GLN A 154 21.17 -18.51 -30.00
C GLN A 154 19.68 -18.14 -29.98
N VAL A 155 19.33 -16.86 -30.19
CA VAL A 155 17.92 -16.42 -30.33
C VAL A 155 17.30 -17.02 -31.59
N ARG A 156 17.99 -17.03 -32.73
CA ARG A 156 17.50 -17.72 -33.94
C ARG A 156 17.37 -19.22 -33.77
N ALA A 157 18.24 -19.86 -32.97
CA ALA A 157 18.16 -21.29 -32.67
C ALA A 157 17.03 -21.61 -31.67
N ALA A 158 16.79 -20.74 -30.69
CA ALA A 158 15.68 -20.82 -29.75
C ALA A 158 14.34 -20.60 -30.46
N VAL A 159 14.25 -19.60 -31.34
CA VAL A 159 13.08 -19.34 -32.20
C VAL A 159 12.87 -20.49 -33.20
N ARG A 160 13.92 -21.04 -33.82
CA ARG A 160 13.79 -22.23 -34.70
C ARG A 160 13.39 -23.50 -33.94
N ARG A 161 13.74 -23.64 -32.65
CA ARG A 161 13.26 -24.74 -31.79
C ARG A 161 11.82 -24.51 -31.36
N ALA A 162 11.44 -23.29 -31.00
CA ALA A 162 10.07 -22.92 -30.65
C ALA A 162 9.10 -23.07 -31.84
N VAL A 163 9.55 -22.73 -33.06
CA VAL A 163 8.76 -22.84 -34.29
C VAL A 163 8.74 -24.27 -34.86
N ARG A 164 9.60 -25.18 -34.37
CA ARG A 164 9.59 -26.60 -34.79
C ARG A 164 8.55 -27.47 -34.07
N LEU A 165 7.68 -26.90 -33.23
CA LEU A 165 6.51 -27.61 -32.74
C LEU A 165 5.39 -27.57 -33.80
N ARG A 166 5.42 -28.61 -34.66
CA ARG A 166 4.38 -29.15 -35.57
C ARG A 166 3.68 -28.17 -36.54
N PRO A 167 3.75 -28.41 -37.87
CA PRO A 167 2.76 -27.87 -38.80
C PRO A 167 1.42 -28.58 -38.59
N LEU A 168 0.38 -27.85 -38.20
CA LEU A 168 -1.02 -28.28 -38.31
C LEU A 168 -1.43 -28.35 -39.79
N ARG A 169 -0.97 -29.38 -40.51
CA ARG A 169 -1.69 -29.87 -41.69
C ARG A 169 -2.91 -30.63 -41.19
N HIS A 170 -3.98 -29.93 -40.81
CA HIS A 170 -5.39 -30.37 -40.80
C HIS A 170 -6.33 -29.25 -40.29
N ALA A 171 -6.20 -28.04 -40.83
CA ALA A 171 -7.12 -26.92 -40.51
C ALA A 171 -7.68 -26.24 -41.77
N ARG A 172 -7.92 -27.02 -42.83
CA ARG A 172 -8.73 -26.60 -43.98
C ARG A 172 -9.50 -27.81 -44.51
N LEU A 173 -10.67 -28.03 -43.93
CA LEU A 173 -11.86 -28.67 -44.51
C LEU A 173 -12.79 -29.05 -43.34
N ASP A 174 -13.52 -28.09 -42.77
CA ASP A 174 -14.94 -28.35 -42.47
C ASP A 174 -15.82 -27.10 -42.19
N LEU A 175 -15.61 -26.01 -42.93
CA LEU A 175 -16.53 -24.86 -42.93
C LEU A 175 -17.79 -25.10 -43.78
N ARG A 176 -18.06 -26.35 -44.20
CA ARG A 176 -19.26 -26.73 -44.96
C ARG A 176 -20.21 -27.69 -44.22
N ALA A 177 -19.81 -28.31 -43.11
CA ALA A 177 -20.69 -29.16 -42.31
C ALA A 177 -21.53 -28.43 -41.24
N HIS A 178 -21.26 -27.16 -40.93
CA HIS A 178 -22.06 -26.40 -39.94
C HIS A 178 -23.23 -25.63 -40.57
N ALA A 179 -23.19 -25.35 -41.87
CA ALA A 179 -24.25 -24.62 -42.58
C ALA A 179 -25.45 -25.49 -43.01
N ARG A 180 -25.42 -26.81 -42.76
CA ARG A 180 -26.54 -27.74 -43.06
C ARG A 180 -27.34 -28.20 -41.84
N ARG A 181 -26.95 -27.80 -40.63
CA ARG A 181 -27.61 -28.25 -39.38
C ARG A 181 -28.59 -27.25 -38.75
N VAL A 182 -28.89 -26.15 -39.45
CA VAL A 182 -29.87 -25.13 -39.02
C VAL A 182 -31.08 -25.06 -39.98
N ARG A 183 -31.26 -26.04 -40.87
CA ARG A 183 -32.30 -26.00 -41.91
C ARG A 183 -33.23 -27.23 -41.97
N GLU A 184 -33.31 -28.00 -40.89
CA GLU A 184 -34.27 -29.11 -40.75
C GLU A 184 -34.86 -29.17 -39.34
N VAL A 185 -35.62 -28.15 -38.94
CA VAL A 185 -36.80 -28.33 -38.08
C VAL A 185 -37.84 -27.30 -38.52
N GLY A 186 -38.90 -27.78 -39.18
CA GLY A 186 -40.19 -27.08 -39.28
C GLY A 186 -40.37 -26.15 -40.48
N GLY A 187 -40.55 -26.72 -41.68
CA GLY A 187 -41.32 -26.07 -42.73
C GLY A 187 -42.81 -26.26 -42.49
N GLY A 188 -43.60 -25.21 -42.69
CA GLY A 188 -45.07 -25.22 -42.61
C GLY A 188 -45.67 -23.81 -42.73
N GLU A 189 -45.64 -23.23 -43.93
CA GLU A 189 -46.52 -22.15 -44.41
C GLU A 189 -47.89 -22.74 -44.83
N PRO A 190 -48.91 -21.94 -45.27
CA PRO A 190 -49.23 -20.52 -45.05
C PRO A 190 -50.73 -20.25 -44.75
N ASP A 191 -51.09 -19.00 -44.39
CA ASP A 191 -52.19 -18.20 -44.98
C ASP A 191 -52.64 -17.06 -44.03
N GLY A 192 -52.66 -15.82 -44.54
CA GLY A 192 -53.13 -14.61 -43.82
C GLY A 192 -54.65 -14.39 -43.93
N PRO A 193 -55.18 -13.14 -43.90
CA PRO A 193 -54.68 -11.91 -43.26
C PRO A 193 -55.77 -11.18 -42.41
N GLY A 194 -55.38 -10.11 -41.70
CA GLY A 194 -56.28 -9.09 -41.13
C GLY A 194 -56.53 -9.22 -39.62
N GLY A 195 -56.70 -8.17 -38.82
CA GLY A 195 -56.74 -6.74 -39.02
C GLY A 195 -57.22 -6.06 -37.72
N ARG A 196 -56.89 -4.78 -37.57
CA ARG A 196 -57.62 -3.74 -36.79
C ARG A 196 -57.66 -3.79 -35.25
N ARG A 197 -57.03 -2.75 -34.68
CA ARG A 197 -57.61 -1.63 -33.89
C ARG A 197 -58.71 -1.90 -32.82
N ARG A 198 -58.40 -1.35 -31.64
CA ARG A 198 -59.21 -0.51 -30.72
C ARG A 198 -60.37 -1.13 -29.89
N ALA A 199 -60.30 -0.74 -28.60
CA ALA A 199 -61.35 -0.16 -27.75
C ALA A 199 -62.20 -1.07 -26.83
N GLU A 200 -62.12 -0.67 -25.55
CA GLU A 200 -63.23 -0.44 -24.60
C GLU A 200 -63.96 -1.59 -23.88
N ALA A 201 -63.80 -1.51 -22.54
CA ALA A 201 -64.85 -1.26 -21.53
C ALA A 201 -65.51 -2.43 -20.76
N GLY A 202 -65.59 -2.18 -19.43
CA GLY A 202 -66.58 -2.70 -18.48
C GLY A 202 -66.15 -3.94 -17.70
N GLY A 203 -66.18 -4.04 -16.37
CA GLY A 203 -66.69 -3.17 -15.31
C GLY A 203 -67.19 -4.00 -14.12
N ARG A 204 -67.07 -3.44 -12.90
CA ARG A 204 -67.67 -3.82 -11.58
C ARG A 204 -66.96 -4.95 -10.79
N GLY A 205 -66.74 -4.85 -9.47
CA GLY A 205 -67.02 -3.78 -8.51
C GLY A 205 -66.72 -4.18 -7.05
N GLN A 206 -66.56 -3.13 -6.20
CA GLN A 206 -66.82 -3.03 -4.74
C GLN A 206 -65.99 -3.87 -3.73
N ALA A 207 -65.67 -3.42 -2.52
CA ALA A 207 -65.73 -2.14 -1.78
C ALA A 207 -64.89 -2.32 -0.49
N GLY A 208 -64.09 -1.35 -0.04
CA GLY A 208 -64.41 -0.45 1.09
C GLY A 208 -63.41 -0.70 2.25
N GLY A 209 -62.88 0.25 3.02
CA GLY A 209 -63.04 1.71 3.14
C GLY A 209 -61.93 2.23 4.06
N ALA A 210 -61.69 3.54 4.05
CA ALA A 210 -60.52 4.20 4.60
C ALA A 210 -60.79 5.11 5.82
N ARG A 211 -59.71 5.38 6.57
CA ARG A 211 -59.29 6.68 7.18
C ARG A 211 -59.93 7.24 8.47
N ARG A 212 -59.02 7.42 9.46
CA ARG A 212 -58.55 8.65 10.15
C ARG A 212 -59.47 9.53 11.05
N GLN A 213 -58.90 9.76 12.25
CA GLN A 213 -58.63 11.02 12.99
C GLN A 213 -59.54 11.54 14.12
N ASP A 214 -58.84 11.81 15.24
CA ASP A 214 -58.94 12.86 16.28
C ASP A 214 -60.10 12.94 17.29
N GLY A 215 -59.72 13.18 18.57
CA GLY A 215 -60.61 13.76 19.61
C GLY A 215 -60.27 13.44 21.07
N ARG A 216 -59.67 14.43 21.77
CA ARG A 216 -59.38 14.48 23.24
C ARG A 216 -60.62 14.43 24.15
N LYS A 217 -60.47 13.92 25.39
CA LYS A 217 -60.59 14.64 26.69
C LYS A 217 -60.36 13.70 27.87
N GLY A 218 -59.90 14.26 29.00
CA GLY A 218 -59.20 13.55 30.06
C GLY A 218 -60.02 13.16 31.29
N GLN A 219 -59.35 12.51 32.23
CA GLN A 219 -59.60 12.62 33.67
C GLN A 219 -58.34 12.20 34.44
N ALA A 220 -58.01 12.98 35.47
CA ALA A 220 -56.87 12.80 36.34
C ALA A 220 -57.29 12.08 37.63
N MET A 221 -56.42 11.24 38.19
CA MET A 221 -56.28 11.07 39.65
C MET A 221 -54.86 10.59 39.99
N SER A 222 -54.43 10.99 41.18
CA SER A 222 -53.05 11.09 41.65
C SER A 222 -52.66 9.95 42.60
N ALA A 223 -51.36 9.62 42.56
CA ALA A 223 -50.46 9.12 43.62
C ALA A 223 -50.81 7.87 44.44
N THR A 224 -49.96 6.84 44.32
CA THR A 224 -49.25 6.29 45.49
C THR A 224 -47.96 5.56 45.08
N THR A 225 -46.91 5.82 45.85
CA THR A 225 -45.53 5.34 45.78
C THR A 225 -45.43 3.87 46.17
N ALA A 226 -44.73 3.05 45.38
CA ALA A 226 -44.14 1.80 45.85
C ALA A 226 -42.84 1.52 45.07
N THR A 227 -41.73 1.77 45.75
CA THR A 227 -40.39 1.30 45.42
C THR A 227 -40.37 -0.23 45.29
N ALA A 228 -40.16 -0.73 44.07
CA ALA A 228 -39.74 -2.10 43.84
C ALA A 228 -38.44 -2.07 43.02
N HIS A 229 -37.36 -2.52 43.65
CA HIS A 229 -36.07 -2.79 43.02
C HIS A 229 -36.26 -3.81 41.89
N ALA A 230 -36.41 -3.34 40.65
CA ALA A 230 -36.24 -4.17 39.48
C ALA A 230 -34.73 -4.44 39.32
N HIS A 231 -34.27 -5.55 39.90
CA HIS A 231 -33.05 -6.21 39.44
C HIS A 231 -33.24 -6.51 37.95
N VAL A 232 -32.72 -5.64 37.08
CA VAL A 232 -32.51 -5.98 35.68
C VAL A 232 -31.37 -6.99 35.67
N ALA A 233 -31.73 -8.27 35.83
CA ALA A 233 -30.86 -9.36 35.46
C ALA A 233 -30.61 -9.22 33.97
N HIS A 234 -29.40 -8.79 33.60
CA HIS A 234 -28.94 -8.92 32.22
C HIS A 234 -28.77 -10.42 31.96
N GLU A 235 -29.81 -11.05 31.40
CA GLU A 235 -29.69 -12.34 30.74
C GLU A 235 -28.68 -12.19 29.60
N HIS A 236 -27.44 -12.55 29.87
CA HIS A 236 -26.45 -12.82 28.85
C HIS A 236 -26.89 -14.12 28.14
N HIS A 237 -27.76 -14.01 27.14
CA HIS A 237 -27.87 -15.07 26.15
C HIS A 237 -26.48 -15.23 25.50
N GLU A 238 -25.75 -16.28 25.87
CA GLU A 238 -24.50 -16.62 25.21
C GLU A 238 -24.76 -16.78 23.72
N LEU A 239 -24.15 -15.92 22.91
CA LEU A 239 -24.25 -16.00 21.46
C LEU A 239 -23.66 -17.34 21.02
N GLY A 240 -24.39 -18.08 20.18
CA GLY A 240 -23.88 -19.32 19.58
C GLY A 240 -22.59 -19.08 18.79
N PHE A 241 -21.77 -20.12 18.65
CA PHE A 241 -20.43 -20.06 18.02
C PHE A 241 -20.38 -19.26 16.71
N VAL A 242 -21.36 -19.47 15.83
CA VAL A 242 -21.45 -18.78 14.54
C VAL A 242 -21.55 -17.26 14.69
N ARG A 243 -22.41 -16.76 15.60
CA ARG A 243 -22.55 -15.33 15.86
C ARG A 243 -21.39 -14.75 16.66
N THR A 244 -20.66 -15.59 17.40
CA THR A 244 -19.53 -15.14 18.20
C THR A 244 -18.23 -15.03 17.40
N TYR A 245 -17.97 -15.96 16.47
CA TYR A 245 -16.65 -16.08 15.81
C TYR A 245 -16.68 -15.94 14.28
N ILE A 246 -17.80 -16.23 13.62
CA ILE A 246 -17.90 -16.22 12.16
C ILE A 246 -18.61 -14.92 11.73
N PHE A 247 -19.91 -14.83 11.96
CA PHE A 247 -20.74 -13.67 11.66
C PHE A 247 -20.92 -12.80 12.91
N SER A 248 -19.78 -12.37 13.49
CA SER A 248 -19.75 -11.50 14.66
C SER A 248 -19.95 -10.04 14.27
N THR A 249 -20.78 -9.35 15.03
CA THR A 249 -20.92 -7.89 14.95
C THR A 249 -19.97 -7.15 15.91
N ASP A 250 -19.36 -7.85 16.87
CA ASP A 250 -18.40 -7.24 17.79
C ASP A 250 -17.12 -6.82 17.05
N HIS A 251 -16.83 -5.51 17.06
CA HIS A 251 -15.66 -4.92 16.41
C HIS A 251 -14.33 -5.56 16.85
N LYS A 252 -14.22 -6.08 18.08
CA LYS A 252 -12.98 -6.73 18.57
C LYS A 252 -12.77 -8.08 17.90
N MET A 253 -13.83 -8.83 17.64
CA MET A 253 -13.73 -10.09 16.90
C MET A 253 -13.41 -9.81 15.43
N ILE A 254 -14.10 -8.86 14.82
CA ILE A 254 -13.84 -8.43 13.43
C ILE A 254 -12.39 -7.97 13.27
N ALA A 255 -11.85 -7.24 14.26
CA ALA A 255 -10.44 -6.87 14.28
C ALA A 255 -9.51 -8.09 14.25
N ARG A 256 -9.78 -9.12 15.06
CA ARG A 256 -9.00 -10.37 15.04
C ARG A 256 -9.13 -11.09 13.71
N GLN A 257 -10.32 -11.12 13.11
CA GLN A 257 -10.55 -11.72 11.80
C GLN A 257 -9.69 -11.05 10.71
N PHE A 258 -9.68 -9.70 10.66
CA PHE A 258 -8.78 -8.96 9.77
C PHE A 258 -7.29 -9.22 10.05
N LEU A 259 -6.90 -9.31 11.34
CA LEU A 259 -5.52 -9.63 11.72
C LEU A 259 -5.09 -11.01 11.19
N PHE A 260 -5.92 -12.04 11.40
CA PHE A 260 -5.61 -13.40 10.92
C PHE A 260 -5.62 -13.49 9.40
N LEU A 261 -6.56 -12.81 8.71
CA LEU A 261 -6.54 -12.70 7.26
C LEU A 261 -5.20 -12.11 6.78
N GLY A 262 -4.81 -10.96 7.32
CA GLY A 262 -3.58 -10.28 6.96
C GLY A 262 -2.32 -11.10 7.24
N LEU A 263 -2.22 -11.74 8.41
CA LEU A 263 -1.08 -12.58 8.77
C LEU A 263 -0.97 -13.83 7.87
N THR A 264 -2.10 -14.43 7.49
CA THR A 264 -2.12 -15.57 6.56
C THR A 264 -1.64 -15.16 5.17
N MET A 265 -2.16 -14.04 4.67
CA MET A 265 -1.78 -13.48 3.37
C MET A 265 -0.31 -13.01 3.36
N MET A 266 0.24 -12.58 4.50
CA MET A 266 1.64 -12.20 4.65
C MET A 266 2.58 -13.37 4.41
N ILE A 267 2.21 -14.59 4.81
CA ILE A 267 2.98 -15.79 4.52
C ILE A 267 3.01 -16.02 3.00
N LEU A 268 1.86 -15.98 2.34
CA LEU A 268 1.76 -16.20 0.89
C LEU A 268 2.53 -15.13 0.10
N GLY A 269 2.32 -13.85 0.42
CA GLY A 269 3.05 -12.74 -0.19
C GLY A 269 4.56 -12.85 0.03
N GLY A 270 5.00 -13.22 1.24
CA GLY A 270 6.41 -13.44 1.57
C GLY A 270 7.04 -14.58 0.77
N LEU A 271 6.35 -15.72 0.64
CA LEU A 271 6.82 -16.85 -0.16
C LEU A 271 6.98 -16.49 -1.64
N LEU A 272 6.04 -15.73 -2.21
CA LEU A 272 6.14 -15.22 -3.58
C LEU A 272 7.36 -14.30 -3.78
N ALA A 273 7.68 -13.47 -2.79
CA ALA A 273 8.91 -12.67 -2.82
C ALA A 273 10.18 -13.53 -2.76
N LEU A 274 10.21 -14.60 -1.95
CA LEU A 274 11.36 -15.51 -1.90
C LEU A 274 11.59 -16.23 -3.23
N ILE A 275 10.52 -16.60 -3.92
CA ILE A 275 10.58 -17.16 -5.28
C ILE A 275 11.22 -16.16 -6.26
N VAL A 276 10.77 -14.91 -6.25
CA VAL A 276 11.36 -13.83 -7.08
C VAL A 276 12.85 -13.64 -6.75
N ARG A 277 13.20 -13.59 -5.47
CA ARG A 277 14.59 -13.40 -5.01
C ARG A 277 15.49 -14.57 -5.38
N TRP A 278 14.99 -15.81 -5.31
CA TRP A 278 15.76 -16.98 -5.72
C TRP A 278 16.18 -16.89 -7.18
N GLN A 279 15.21 -16.62 -8.07
CA GLN A 279 15.46 -16.48 -9.50
C GLN A 279 16.48 -15.37 -9.82
N LEU A 280 16.45 -14.26 -9.08
CA LEU A 280 17.41 -13.17 -9.31
C LEU A 280 18.82 -13.50 -8.84
N ALA A 281 18.98 -14.30 -7.78
CA ALA A 281 20.30 -14.70 -7.27
C ALA A 281 20.93 -15.84 -8.08
N TRP A 282 20.11 -16.81 -8.48
CA TRP A 282 20.54 -18.00 -9.21
C TRP A 282 19.60 -18.24 -10.40
N PRO A 283 19.72 -17.44 -11.47
CA PRO A 283 18.83 -17.54 -12.62
C PRO A 283 18.83 -18.93 -13.24
N GLU A 284 17.64 -19.39 -13.63
CA GLU A 284 17.48 -20.66 -14.38
C GLU A 284 17.94 -21.89 -13.60
N THR A 285 18.00 -21.79 -12.26
CA THR A 285 18.28 -22.92 -11.37
C THR A 285 17.01 -23.42 -10.67
N PRO A 286 16.92 -24.72 -10.35
CA PRO A 286 15.80 -25.24 -9.58
C PRO A 286 15.70 -24.59 -8.20
N ILE A 287 14.50 -24.13 -7.85
CA ILE A 287 14.20 -23.65 -6.49
C ILE A 287 14.03 -24.88 -5.57
N PRO A 288 14.74 -24.94 -4.42
CA PRO A 288 14.62 -26.04 -3.47
C PRO A 288 13.16 -26.31 -3.08
N GLY A 289 12.73 -27.57 -3.18
CA GLY A 289 11.37 -28.01 -2.82
C GLY A 289 10.28 -27.70 -3.84
N MET A 290 10.58 -27.00 -4.95
CA MET A 290 9.58 -26.58 -5.94
C MET A 290 9.46 -27.51 -7.16
N ALA A 291 10.19 -28.63 -7.21
CA ALA A 291 10.17 -29.57 -8.33
C ALA A 291 8.78 -30.14 -8.65
N HIS A 292 7.89 -30.24 -7.64
CA HIS A 292 6.52 -30.73 -7.81
C HIS A 292 5.54 -29.63 -8.28
N ILE A 293 5.91 -28.36 -8.15
CA ILE A 293 5.07 -27.21 -8.54
C ILE A 293 5.47 -26.74 -9.95
N PHE A 294 6.77 -26.62 -10.22
CA PHE A 294 7.29 -26.24 -11.53
C PHE A 294 7.79 -27.48 -12.29
N THR A 295 6.87 -28.21 -12.90
CA THR A 295 7.14 -29.51 -13.55
C THR A 295 7.49 -29.39 -15.04
N GLU A 296 7.29 -28.21 -15.64
CA GLU A 296 7.41 -27.98 -17.09
C GLU A 296 8.86 -27.97 -17.61
N THR A 297 9.84 -27.87 -16.71
CA THR A 297 11.27 -27.73 -17.06
C THR A 297 12.04 -29.02 -16.83
N SER A 298 13.19 -29.17 -17.50
CA SER A 298 14.15 -30.26 -17.25
C SER A 298 15.53 -29.67 -16.95
N PRO A 299 16.03 -29.71 -15.70
CA PRO A 299 15.40 -30.31 -14.52
C PRO A 299 14.13 -29.56 -14.04
N PRO A 300 13.20 -30.24 -13.33
CA PRO A 300 12.03 -29.60 -12.76
C PRO A 300 12.43 -28.66 -11.61
N GLY A 301 11.56 -27.70 -11.31
CA GLY A 301 11.75 -26.72 -10.22
C GLY A 301 12.28 -25.36 -10.69
N ILE A 302 12.51 -25.17 -11.99
CA ILE A 302 12.98 -23.88 -12.54
C ILE A 302 11.75 -23.01 -12.84
N ILE A 303 11.69 -21.83 -12.23
CA ILE A 303 10.65 -20.84 -12.56
C ILE A 303 10.87 -20.29 -13.97
N GLN A 304 9.83 -20.18 -14.78
CA GLN A 304 9.92 -19.61 -16.13
C GLN A 304 9.46 -18.13 -16.15
N PRO A 305 9.75 -17.37 -17.22
CA PRO A 305 9.41 -15.93 -17.26
C PRO A 305 7.93 -15.59 -16.98
N PRO A 306 6.92 -16.33 -17.48
CA PRO A 306 5.51 -16.06 -17.15
C PRO A 306 5.22 -16.22 -15.64
N GLN A 307 5.75 -17.27 -15.02
CA GLN A 307 5.61 -17.55 -13.59
C GLN A 307 6.33 -16.50 -12.74
N TYR A 308 7.48 -15.99 -13.18
CA TYR A 308 8.16 -14.87 -12.52
C TYR A 308 7.32 -13.60 -12.56
N ASN A 309 6.74 -13.29 -13.73
CA ASN A 309 5.85 -12.14 -13.89
C ASN A 309 4.64 -12.22 -12.97
N MET A 310 4.05 -13.41 -12.88
CA MET A 310 2.96 -13.71 -11.96
C MET A 310 3.38 -13.58 -10.50
N ALA A 311 4.55 -14.11 -10.11
CA ALA A 311 5.02 -14.11 -8.73
C ALA A 311 5.23 -12.69 -8.20
N PHE A 312 5.89 -11.80 -8.94
CA PHE A 312 6.05 -10.41 -8.47
C PHE A 312 4.74 -9.63 -8.52
N THR A 313 3.86 -9.91 -9.50
CA THR A 313 2.53 -9.26 -9.61
C THR A 313 1.71 -9.58 -8.36
N MET A 314 1.62 -10.87 -8.04
CA MET A 314 0.82 -11.36 -6.93
C MET A 314 1.44 -11.06 -5.57
N HIS A 315 2.77 -11.08 -5.45
CA HIS A 315 3.44 -10.60 -4.24
C HIS A 315 2.99 -9.17 -3.91
N ALA A 316 3.14 -8.24 -4.85
CA ALA A 316 2.81 -6.84 -4.62
C ALA A 316 1.31 -6.63 -4.35
N THR A 317 0.43 -7.25 -5.16
CA THR A 317 -1.02 -7.19 -4.95
C THR A 317 -1.42 -7.72 -3.57
N ILE A 318 -0.94 -8.89 -3.15
CA ILE A 318 -1.28 -9.49 -1.85
C ILE A 318 -0.77 -8.61 -0.71
N MET A 319 0.48 -8.15 -0.78
CA MET A 319 1.07 -7.34 0.29
C MET A 319 0.33 -6.01 0.50
N ILE A 320 -0.05 -5.34 -0.57
CA ILE A 320 -0.74 -4.05 -0.49
C ILE A 320 -2.18 -4.23 0.01
N PHE A 321 -2.96 -5.05 -0.71
CA PHE A 321 -4.40 -5.10 -0.57
C PHE A 321 -4.88 -6.10 0.48
N PHE A 322 -4.11 -7.17 0.73
CA PHE A 322 -4.51 -8.27 1.59
C PHE A 322 -3.61 -8.44 2.83
N VAL A 323 -2.57 -7.63 2.99
CA VAL A 323 -1.72 -7.61 4.21
C VAL A 323 -1.76 -6.25 4.87
N ILE A 324 -1.21 -5.21 4.25
CA ILE A 324 -1.05 -3.90 4.89
C ILE A 324 -2.42 -3.29 5.21
N MET A 325 -3.33 -3.22 4.24
CA MET A 325 -4.68 -2.69 4.46
C MET A 325 -5.47 -3.48 5.53
N PRO A 326 -5.61 -4.82 5.45
CA PRO A 326 -6.28 -5.60 6.49
C PRO A 326 -5.67 -5.47 7.88
N ILE A 327 -4.34 -5.45 8.02
CA ILE A 327 -3.72 -5.35 9.35
C ILE A 327 -3.89 -3.95 9.91
N LEU A 328 -3.46 -2.92 9.18
CA LEU A 328 -3.40 -1.56 9.72
C LEU A 328 -4.76 -0.86 9.77
N ALA A 329 -5.53 -0.91 8.68
CA ALA A 329 -6.84 -0.26 8.62
C ALA A 329 -7.97 -1.20 9.05
N GLY A 330 -7.91 -2.49 8.67
CA GLY A 330 -8.91 -3.49 9.06
C GLY A 330 -8.85 -3.82 10.55
N ALA A 331 -7.74 -4.39 11.02
CA ALA A 331 -7.61 -4.89 12.39
C ALA A 331 -7.49 -3.75 13.41
N PHE A 332 -6.52 -2.85 13.24
CA PHE A 332 -6.33 -1.75 14.18
C PHE A 332 -7.35 -0.62 14.04
N GLY A 333 -7.98 -0.44 12.86
CA GLY A 333 -9.17 0.41 12.74
C GLY A 333 -10.33 -0.12 13.60
N ASN A 334 -10.68 -1.40 13.42
CA ASN A 334 -11.73 -2.03 14.19
C ASN A 334 -11.43 -2.10 15.69
N PHE A 335 -10.18 -2.35 16.06
CA PHE A 335 -9.81 -2.49 17.45
C PHE A 335 -9.69 -1.14 18.17
N CYS A 336 -8.91 -0.22 17.61
CA CYS A 336 -8.54 1.00 18.31
C CYS A 336 -9.66 2.04 18.31
N ILE A 337 -10.41 2.21 17.21
CA ILE A 337 -11.39 3.31 17.09
C ILE A 337 -12.40 3.29 18.26
N PRO A 338 -13.20 2.23 18.50
CA PRO A 338 -14.21 2.28 19.55
C PRO A 338 -13.59 2.34 20.95
N LEU A 339 -12.51 1.59 21.19
CA LEU A 339 -11.84 1.54 22.50
C LEU A 339 -11.14 2.85 22.88
N MET A 340 -10.62 3.60 21.91
CA MET A 340 -9.89 4.84 22.20
C MET A 340 -10.80 6.06 22.25
N ILE A 341 -11.96 6.03 21.59
CA ILE A 341 -12.93 7.13 21.68
C ILE A 341 -13.97 6.93 22.79
N GLY A 342 -13.98 5.78 23.47
CA GLY A 342 -14.93 5.48 24.54
C GLY A 342 -16.30 5.01 24.04
N ALA A 343 -16.38 4.38 22.87
CA ALA A 343 -17.60 3.84 22.28
C ALA A 343 -17.80 2.36 22.63
N ARG A 344 -19.06 1.91 22.70
CA ARG A 344 -19.42 0.50 22.98
C ARG A 344 -19.15 -0.43 21.80
N ASP A 345 -19.35 0.06 20.59
CA ASP A 345 -19.13 -0.64 19.32
C ASP A 345 -19.02 0.39 18.19
N MET A 346 -18.93 -0.08 16.94
CA MET A 346 -19.06 0.75 15.74
C MET A 346 -20.49 1.26 15.51
N ALA A 347 -20.64 2.32 14.71
CA ALA A 347 -21.94 2.93 14.37
C ALA A 347 -22.87 1.96 13.64
N PHE A 348 -22.32 1.12 12.76
CA PHE A 348 -23.05 0.12 12.00
C PHE A 348 -22.39 -1.26 12.18
N PRO A 349 -22.67 -1.99 13.28
CA PRO A 349 -22.01 -3.27 13.57
C PRO A 349 -22.22 -4.34 12.49
N PHE A 350 -23.41 -4.39 11.89
CA PHE A 350 -23.71 -5.30 10.78
C PHE A 350 -22.93 -4.95 9.51
N LEU A 351 -22.86 -3.66 9.17
CA LEU A 351 -22.06 -3.18 8.02
C LEU A 351 -20.58 -3.48 8.25
N ASN A 352 -20.12 -3.41 9.50
CA ASN A 352 -18.76 -3.75 9.88
C ASN A 352 -18.44 -5.23 9.60
N MET A 353 -19.34 -6.13 10.02
CA MET A 353 -19.22 -7.56 9.76
C MET A 353 -19.20 -7.85 8.25
N LEU A 354 -20.09 -7.20 7.49
CA LEU A 354 -20.11 -7.33 6.03
C LEU A 354 -18.81 -6.83 5.39
N SER A 355 -18.23 -5.72 5.88
CA SER A 355 -16.95 -5.21 5.37
C SER A 355 -15.85 -6.27 5.43
N PHE A 356 -15.75 -7.00 6.55
CA PHE A 356 -14.80 -8.10 6.68
C PHE A 356 -15.10 -9.24 5.71
N TRP A 357 -16.33 -9.76 5.69
CA TRP A 357 -16.64 -10.93 4.86
C TRP A 357 -16.55 -10.66 3.36
N VAL A 358 -16.85 -9.45 2.93
CA VAL A 358 -16.66 -9.03 1.54
C VAL A 358 -15.17 -8.96 1.20
N THR A 359 -14.33 -8.40 2.07
CA THR A 359 -12.87 -8.42 1.88
C THR A 359 -12.29 -9.84 1.95
N GLY A 360 -12.74 -10.68 2.87
CA GLY A 360 -12.32 -12.08 2.99
C GLY A 360 -12.68 -12.89 1.73
N THR A 361 -13.89 -12.69 1.21
CA THR A 361 -14.35 -13.30 -0.06
C THR A 361 -13.51 -12.81 -1.23
N ALA A 362 -13.18 -11.51 -1.29
CA ALA A 362 -12.25 -10.99 -2.29
C ALA A 362 -10.88 -11.67 -2.20
N GLY A 363 -10.37 -11.95 -1.00
CA GLY A 363 -9.13 -12.70 -0.80
C GLY A 363 -9.21 -14.13 -1.36
N VAL A 364 -10.33 -14.83 -1.14
CA VAL A 364 -10.56 -16.16 -1.73
C VAL A 364 -10.63 -16.09 -3.26
N ILE A 365 -11.36 -15.12 -3.81
CA ILE A 365 -11.40 -14.86 -5.26
C ILE A 365 -9.97 -14.61 -5.76
N MET A 366 -9.19 -13.77 -5.07
CA MET A 366 -7.81 -13.49 -5.45
C MET A 366 -6.99 -14.77 -5.52
N LEU A 367 -7.02 -15.62 -4.50
CA LEU A 367 -6.22 -16.86 -4.50
C LEU A 367 -6.70 -17.89 -5.52
N SER A 368 -7.98 -17.88 -5.90
CA SER A 368 -8.50 -18.79 -6.93
C SER A 368 -7.82 -18.63 -8.30
N GLY A 369 -7.27 -17.44 -8.59
CA GLY A 369 -6.59 -17.15 -9.84
C GLY A 369 -5.29 -17.93 -10.06
N PHE A 370 -4.73 -18.59 -9.04
CA PHE A 370 -3.58 -19.49 -9.23
C PHE A 370 -3.98 -20.84 -9.84
N PHE A 371 -5.27 -21.20 -9.82
CA PHE A 371 -5.77 -22.51 -10.24
C PHE A 371 -6.43 -22.49 -11.63
N VAL A 372 -6.43 -21.36 -12.32
CA VAL A 372 -6.98 -21.25 -13.69
C VAL A 372 -5.89 -21.50 -14.73
N GLU A 373 -6.32 -21.87 -15.94
CA GLU A 373 -5.43 -22.06 -17.08
C GLU A 373 -4.63 -20.79 -17.40
N GLY A 374 -3.34 -20.96 -17.69
CA GLY A 374 -2.38 -19.86 -17.89
C GLY A 374 -1.90 -19.19 -16.59
N GLY A 375 -2.52 -19.51 -15.44
CA GLY A 375 -2.17 -18.97 -14.13
C GLY A 375 -2.76 -17.59 -13.84
N HIS A 376 -2.20 -16.92 -12.83
CA HIS A 376 -2.69 -15.64 -12.33
C HIS A 376 -2.21 -14.44 -13.16
N ALA A 377 -2.72 -13.25 -12.89
CA ALA A 377 -2.30 -11.97 -13.41
C ALA A 377 -0.77 -11.81 -13.41
N ALA A 378 -0.24 -11.37 -14.55
CA ALA A 378 1.19 -11.28 -14.81
C ALA A 378 1.62 -9.92 -15.40
N ALA A 379 0.76 -8.89 -15.30
CA ALA A 379 1.01 -7.55 -15.85
C ALA A 379 1.60 -6.55 -14.83
N GLY A 380 2.08 -7.04 -13.68
CA GLY A 380 2.43 -6.23 -12.52
C GLY A 380 1.20 -5.75 -11.74
N TRP A 381 1.39 -5.36 -10.48
CA TRP A 381 0.28 -4.88 -9.63
C TRP A 381 -0.37 -3.59 -10.14
N THR A 382 0.36 -2.82 -10.96
CA THR A 382 -0.17 -1.65 -11.67
C THR A 382 -1.03 -2.02 -12.88
N SER A 383 -0.92 -3.26 -13.37
CA SER A 383 -1.75 -3.86 -14.40
C SER A 383 -2.01 -2.94 -15.60
N TYR A 384 -0.96 -2.30 -16.13
CA TYR A 384 -1.09 -1.31 -17.20
C TYR A 384 -1.85 -1.85 -18.41
N ALA A 385 -2.88 -1.12 -18.82
CA ALA A 385 -3.84 -1.55 -19.83
C ALA A 385 -3.26 -1.99 -21.18
N PRO A 386 -2.18 -1.38 -21.74
CA PRO A 386 -1.54 -1.90 -22.95
C PRO A 386 -1.19 -3.38 -22.88
N LEU A 387 -0.83 -3.88 -21.69
CA LEU A 387 -0.46 -5.27 -21.45
C LEU A 387 -1.64 -6.08 -20.88
N SER A 388 -2.44 -5.49 -19.99
CA SER A 388 -3.46 -6.21 -19.23
C SER A 388 -4.83 -6.26 -19.91
N ALA A 389 -5.14 -5.42 -20.89
CA ALA A 389 -6.45 -5.40 -21.54
C ALA A 389 -6.62 -6.48 -22.62
N VAL A 390 -5.52 -7.02 -23.13
CA VAL A 390 -5.48 -7.99 -24.24
C VAL A 390 -4.84 -9.30 -23.72
N PRO A 391 -5.61 -10.40 -23.59
CA PRO A 391 -5.12 -11.66 -23.03
C PRO A 391 -3.87 -12.22 -23.74
N GLU A 392 -3.78 -12.04 -25.05
CA GLU A 392 -2.73 -12.60 -25.92
C GLU A 392 -1.33 -12.08 -25.57
N TYR A 393 -1.21 -10.87 -25.00
CA TYR A 393 0.09 -10.28 -24.68
C TYR A 393 0.72 -10.84 -23.40
N THR A 394 -0.11 -11.29 -22.46
CA THR A 394 0.36 -11.93 -21.22
C THR A 394 0.30 -13.45 -21.27
N GLY A 395 -0.49 -14.01 -22.19
CA GLY A 395 -0.87 -15.43 -22.16
C GLY A 395 -1.84 -15.76 -21.02
N VAL A 396 -2.36 -14.74 -20.31
CA VAL A 396 -3.22 -14.90 -19.13
C VAL A 396 -4.62 -14.36 -19.45
N ASN A 397 -5.62 -15.23 -19.41
CA ASN A 397 -7.02 -14.85 -19.56
C ASN A 397 -7.73 -14.68 -18.21
N TRP A 398 -8.14 -15.80 -17.60
CA TRP A 398 -8.97 -15.79 -16.40
C TRP A 398 -8.26 -15.25 -15.16
N GLY A 399 -6.93 -15.43 -15.03
CA GLY A 399 -6.17 -14.91 -13.89
C GLY A 399 -6.28 -13.39 -13.75
N GLN A 400 -6.19 -12.66 -14.86
CA GLN A 400 -6.36 -11.21 -14.88
C GLN A 400 -7.81 -10.78 -14.62
N ASN A 401 -8.81 -11.53 -15.13
CA ASN A 401 -10.22 -11.25 -14.85
C ASN A 401 -10.54 -11.44 -13.36
N ILE A 402 -10.03 -12.52 -12.76
CA ILE A 402 -10.16 -12.81 -11.33
C ILE A 402 -9.50 -11.73 -10.48
N TRP A 403 -8.33 -11.23 -10.91
CA TRP A 403 -7.68 -10.09 -10.27
C TRP A 403 -8.57 -8.84 -10.26
N CYS A 404 -9.17 -8.49 -11.40
CA CYS A 404 -10.11 -7.35 -11.51
C CYS A 404 -11.35 -7.55 -10.61
N ILE A 405 -11.96 -8.74 -10.65
CA ILE A 405 -13.15 -9.06 -9.85
C ILE A 405 -12.84 -8.97 -8.36
N SER A 406 -11.71 -9.55 -7.93
CA SER A 406 -11.29 -9.52 -6.54
C SER A 406 -11.09 -8.10 -6.03
N LEU A 407 -10.35 -7.25 -6.76
CA LEU A 407 -10.12 -5.87 -6.34
C LEU A 407 -11.40 -5.04 -6.34
N PHE A 408 -12.33 -5.29 -7.27
CA PHE A 408 -13.66 -4.67 -7.25
C PHE A 408 -14.43 -5.03 -5.96
N VAL A 409 -14.53 -6.32 -5.64
CA VAL A 409 -15.24 -6.80 -4.44
C VAL A 409 -14.58 -6.28 -3.17
N MET A 410 -13.25 -6.31 -3.10
CA MET A 410 -12.50 -5.76 -1.97
C MET A 410 -12.76 -4.26 -1.82
N GLY A 411 -12.78 -3.48 -2.91
CA GLY A 411 -13.09 -2.05 -2.89
C GLY A 411 -14.44 -1.77 -2.23
N VAL A 412 -15.47 -2.56 -2.55
CA VAL A 412 -16.79 -2.49 -1.89
C VAL A 412 -16.70 -2.76 -0.39
N GLY A 413 -15.98 -3.82 0.00
CA GLY A 413 -15.71 -4.14 1.42
C GLY A 413 -15.09 -2.98 2.18
N SER A 414 -14.01 -2.41 1.64
CA SER A 414 -13.29 -1.30 2.25
C SER A 414 -14.11 -0.01 2.33
N MET A 415 -14.94 0.30 1.33
CA MET A 415 -15.86 1.46 1.39
C MET A 415 -16.88 1.34 2.54
N MET A 416 -17.43 0.14 2.76
CA MET A 416 -18.34 -0.12 3.90
C MET A 416 -17.65 0.13 5.25
N GLY A 417 -16.41 -0.35 5.41
CA GLY A 417 -15.62 -0.12 6.62
C GLY A 417 -15.32 1.37 6.85
N SER A 418 -14.94 2.09 5.79
CA SER A 418 -14.62 3.52 5.85
C SER A 418 -15.80 4.39 6.28
N ILE A 419 -16.99 4.17 5.70
CA ILE A 419 -18.21 4.87 6.11
C ILE A 419 -18.46 4.64 7.60
N ASN A 420 -18.34 3.39 8.04
CA ASN A 420 -18.57 3.02 9.43
C ASN A 420 -17.58 3.70 10.38
N TYR A 421 -16.29 3.71 10.06
CA TYR A 421 -15.26 4.36 10.86
C TYR A 421 -15.51 5.87 10.99
N ILE A 422 -15.80 6.55 9.88
CA ILE A 422 -16.08 8.00 9.86
C ILE A 422 -17.28 8.31 10.75
N THR A 423 -18.40 7.60 10.57
CA THR A 423 -19.61 7.82 11.36
C THR A 423 -19.39 7.55 12.84
N THR A 424 -18.64 6.49 13.17
CA THR A 424 -18.30 6.13 14.56
C THR A 424 -17.48 7.24 15.22
N ILE A 425 -16.40 7.68 14.57
CA ILE A 425 -15.50 8.71 15.11
C ILE A 425 -16.21 10.03 15.29
N ILE A 426 -17.11 10.42 14.39
CA ILE A 426 -17.81 11.71 14.48
C ILE A 426 -18.90 11.69 15.57
N ASN A 427 -19.68 10.60 15.66
CA ASN A 427 -20.94 10.61 16.40
C ASN A 427 -20.92 9.83 17.73
N MET A 428 -19.96 8.95 17.99
CA MET A 428 -20.00 8.01 19.13
C MET A 428 -18.92 8.24 20.20
N ARG A 429 -18.24 9.38 20.15
CA ARG A 429 -17.19 9.71 21.13
C ARG A 429 -17.79 9.87 22.53
N ALA A 430 -17.06 9.39 23.54
CA ALA A 430 -17.42 9.53 24.94
C ALA A 430 -17.59 11.00 25.38
N PRO A 431 -18.37 11.25 26.46
CA PRO A 431 -18.50 12.58 27.03
C PRO A 431 -17.14 13.22 27.32
N GLY A 432 -16.93 14.45 26.85
CA GLY A 432 -15.68 15.19 27.02
C GLY A 432 -14.57 14.87 26.01
N MET A 433 -14.74 13.85 25.15
CA MET A 433 -13.83 13.54 24.05
C MET A 433 -14.07 14.46 22.84
N ARG A 434 -13.49 15.67 22.90
CA ARG A 434 -13.43 16.59 21.76
C ARG A 434 -12.52 16.05 20.66
N LEU A 435 -12.65 16.54 19.42
CA LEU A 435 -11.79 16.15 18.29
C LEU A 435 -10.28 16.24 18.64
N PHE A 436 -9.84 17.36 19.20
CA PHE A 436 -8.44 17.56 19.61
C PHE A 436 -8.09 16.94 20.97
N ARG A 437 -8.91 16.02 21.51
CA ARG A 437 -8.55 15.14 22.64
C ARG A 437 -8.42 13.68 22.21
N MET A 438 -8.70 13.36 20.95
CA MET A 438 -8.55 12.00 20.43
C MET A 438 -7.07 11.61 20.31
N PRO A 439 -6.70 10.34 20.54
CA PRO A 439 -5.36 9.86 20.24
C PRO A 439 -4.99 10.05 18.76
N LEU A 440 -3.70 10.26 18.47
CA LEU A 440 -3.20 10.48 17.10
C LEU A 440 -3.38 9.25 16.21
N VAL A 441 -3.41 8.04 16.77
CA VAL A 441 -3.77 6.84 16.01
C VAL A 441 -5.22 6.90 15.52
N VAL A 442 -6.17 7.42 16.31
CA VAL A 442 -7.56 7.64 15.88
C VAL A 442 -7.64 8.72 14.80
N TRP A 443 -6.88 9.81 14.93
CA TRP A 443 -6.77 10.81 13.86
C TRP A 443 -6.26 10.20 12.55
N SER A 444 -5.21 9.37 12.63
CA SER A 444 -4.65 8.73 11.45
C SER A 444 -5.64 7.78 10.77
N LEU A 445 -6.39 6.99 11.55
CA LEU A 445 -7.41 6.06 11.06
C LEU A 445 -8.63 6.80 10.52
N PHE A 446 -9.00 7.95 11.11
CA PHE A 446 -10.06 8.82 10.61
C PHE A 446 -9.73 9.35 9.22
N ILE A 447 -8.52 9.89 9.04
CA ILE A 447 -8.05 10.41 7.76
C ILE A 447 -7.91 9.28 6.73
N THR A 448 -7.39 8.12 7.15
CA THR A 448 -7.30 6.91 6.32
C THR A 448 -8.67 6.48 5.81
N ALA A 449 -9.70 6.47 6.66
CA ALA A 449 -11.06 6.14 6.26
C ALA A 449 -11.64 7.15 5.25
N ILE A 450 -11.37 8.45 5.41
CA ILE A 450 -11.77 9.48 4.45
C ILE A 450 -11.09 9.24 3.09
N LEU A 451 -9.78 9.00 3.08
CA LEU A 451 -9.04 8.72 1.85
C LEU A 451 -9.55 7.45 1.17
N LEU A 452 -9.79 6.37 1.92
CA LEU A 452 -10.36 5.12 1.39
C LEU A 452 -11.73 5.36 0.74
N LEU A 453 -12.62 6.11 1.41
CA LEU A 453 -13.96 6.41 0.90
C LEU A 453 -13.93 7.18 -0.42
N LEU A 454 -12.98 8.11 -0.57
CA LEU A 454 -12.88 8.98 -1.74
C LEU A 454 -12.06 8.36 -2.88
N ALA A 455 -11.01 7.57 -2.57
CA ALA A 455 -10.04 7.09 -3.55
C ALA A 455 -10.43 5.75 -4.16
N LEU A 456 -10.95 4.82 -3.36
CA LEU A 456 -11.30 3.48 -3.84
C LEU A 456 -12.37 3.43 -4.95
N PRO A 457 -13.38 4.32 -4.99
CA PRO A 457 -14.31 4.36 -6.12
C PRO A 457 -13.61 4.50 -7.47
N VAL A 458 -12.48 5.22 -7.52
CA VAL A 458 -11.72 5.43 -8.76
C VAL A 458 -11.05 4.13 -9.22
N LEU A 459 -10.36 3.41 -8.31
CA LEU A 459 -9.80 2.10 -8.64
C LEU A 459 -10.91 1.12 -9.04
N THR A 460 -11.98 1.04 -8.25
CA THR A 460 -13.11 0.13 -8.45
C THR A 460 -13.72 0.33 -9.84
N SER A 461 -13.87 1.59 -10.26
CA SER A 461 -14.34 1.94 -11.60
C SER A 461 -13.32 1.55 -12.68
N GLY A 462 -12.03 1.86 -12.47
CA GLY A 462 -10.95 1.50 -13.40
C GLY A 462 -10.88 -0.02 -13.64
N VAL A 463 -10.84 -0.83 -12.59
CA VAL A 463 -10.78 -2.30 -12.71
C VAL A 463 -12.04 -2.87 -13.35
N ALA A 464 -13.22 -2.27 -13.14
CA ALA A 464 -14.45 -2.65 -13.82
C ALA A 464 -14.39 -2.34 -15.33
N MET A 465 -13.90 -1.16 -15.71
CA MET A 465 -13.67 -0.80 -17.11
C MET A 465 -12.68 -1.77 -17.77
N LEU A 466 -11.60 -2.15 -17.08
CA LEU A 466 -10.62 -3.11 -17.61
C LEU A 466 -11.22 -4.50 -17.76
N LEU A 467 -12.02 -4.95 -16.78
CA LEU A 467 -12.73 -6.21 -16.85
C LEU A 467 -13.68 -6.25 -18.05
N PHE A 468 -14.42 -5.18 -18.30
CA PHE A 468 -15.31 -5.08 -19.44
C PHE A 468 -14.56 -5.02 -20.78
N ASP A 469 -13.40 -4.35 -20.85
CA ASP A 469 -12.55 -4.38 -22.06
C ASP A 469 -12.10 -5.80 -22.41
N ARG A 470 -11.95 -6.66 -21.40
CA ARG A 470 -11.57 -8.06 -21.53
C ARG A 470 -12.75 -9.03 -21.77
N THR A 471 -13.96 -8.68 -21.34
CA THR A 471 -15.09 -9.64 -21.27
C THR A 471 -16.34 -9.22 -22.04
N LEU A 472 -16.63 -7.92 -22.14
CA LEU A 472 -17.85 -7.38 -22.76
C LEU A 472 -17.60 -6.68 -24.10
N GLY A 473 -16.36 -6.68 -24.59
CA GLY A 473 -16.01 -6.15 -25.92
C GLY A 473 -15.92 -4.62 -26.01
N THR A 474 -15.94 -3.93 -24.87
CA THR A 474 -15.71 -2.47 -24.79
C THR A 474 -14.26 -2.14 -25.13
N SER A 475 -13.95 -0.85 -25.31
CA SER A 475 -12.59 -0.39 -25.66
C SER A 475 -12.23 0.93 -24.99
N TRP A 476 -12.33 1.03 -23.67
CA TRP A 476 -11.91 2.25 -22.95
C TRP A 476 -10.40 2.49 -23.03
N PHE A 477 -9.61 1.42 -22.93
CA PHE A 477 -8.14 1.51 -22.87
C PHE A 477 -7.45 0.93 -24.10
N LYS A 478 -8.19 0.28 -25.00
CA LYS A 478 -7.65 -0.38 -26.21
C LYS A 478 -7.63 0.60 -27.40
N PRO A 479 -6.45 0.96 -27.95
CA PRO A 479 -6.36 1.86 -29.11
C PRO A 479 -7.07 1.32 -30.35
N SER A 480 -7.12 -0.01 -30.52
CA SER A 480 -7.79 -0.66 -31.66
C SER A 480 -9.29 -0.38 -31.73
N GLY A 481 -9.92 0.03 -30.61
CA GLY A 481 -11.31 0.46 -30.55
C GLY A 481 -11.47 1.95 -30.23
N GLY A 482 -10.41 2.75 -30.39
CA GLY A 482 -10.41 4.20 -30.10
C GLY A 482 -10.17 4.59 -28.64
N GLY A 483 -9.83 3.63 -27.77
CA GLY A 483 -9.54 3.87 -26.35
C GLY A 483 -8.15 4.46 -26.10
N GLU A 484 -7.97 5.08 -24.93
CA GLU A 484 -6.73 5.76 -24.54
C GLU A 484 -6.00 4.97 -23.44
N PRO A 485 -4.83 4.36 -23.71
CA PRO A 485 -4.13 3.56 -22.70
C PRO A 485 -3.61 4.38 -21.50
N LEU A 486 -3.28 5.67 -21.70
CA LEU A 486 -2.83 6.52 -20.60
C LEU A 486 -3.97 6.85 -19.62
N LEU A 487 -5.23 6.72 -20.02
CA LEU A 487 -6.38 6.88 -19.13
C LEU A 487 -6.29 5.90 -17.95
N TRP A 488 -5.87 4.66 -18.18
CA TRP A 488 -5.64 3.70 -17.09
C TRP A 488 -4.60 4.21 -16.10
N GLN A 489 -3.46 4.74 -16.57
CA GLN A 489 -2.42 5.25 -15.68
C GLN A 489 -2.94 6.42 -14.85
N HIS A 490 -3.69 7.35 -15.43
CA HIS A 490 -4.31 8.44 -14.69
C HIS A 490 -5.29 7.93 -13.63
N LEU A 491 -6.21 7.03 -13.97
CA LEU A 491 -7.17 6.47 -13.01
C LEU A 491 -6.48 5.69 -11.90
N PHE A 492 -5.53 4.82 -12.27
CA PHE A 492 -4.80 3.99 -11.33
C PHE A 492 -3.97 4.83 -10.37
N TRP A 493 -3.22 5.83 -10.84
CA TRP A 493 -2.37 6.65 -9.97
C TRP A 493 -3.13 7.73 -9.20
N TYR A 494 -4.23 8.25 -9.76
CA TYR A 494 -5.13 9.13 -9.01
C TYR A 494 -5.69 8.44 -7.77
N PHE A 495 -5.93 7.12 -7.84
CA PHE A 495 -6.16 6.28 -6.66
C PHE A 495 -4.86 5.97 -5.91
N GLY A 496 -3.84 5.51 -6.63
CA GLY A 496 -2.68 4.81 -6.10
C GLY A 496 -1.81 5.70 -5.22
N HIS A 497 -1.74 6.99 -5.50
CA HIS A 497 -0.97 7.88 -4.66
C HIS A 497 -1.65 8.28 -3.33
N PRO A 498 -2.94 8.64 -3.30
CA PRO A 498 -3.70 8.66 -2.04
C PRO A 498 -3.63 7.33 -1.29
N GLU A 499 -3.61 6.22 -2.01
CA GLU A 499 -3.52 4.89 -1.41
C GLU A 499 -2.21 4.65 -0.67
N VAL A 500 -1.05 5.03 -1.20
CA VAL A 500 0.19 4.82 -0.44
C VAL A 500 0.19 5.58 0.89
N TYR A 501 -0.60 6.66 1.00
CA TYR A 501 -0.86 7.31 2.28
C TYR A 501 -1.83 6.56 3.18
N ILE A 502 -2.86 5.93 2.63
CA ILE A 502 -3.72 4.98 3.36
C ILE A 502 -2.88 3.86 3.98
N LEU A 503 -1.84 3.40 3.28
CA LEU A 503 -0.95 2.34 3.77
C LEU A 503 -0.03 2.79 4.92
N ILE A 504 0.40 4.05 4.96
CA ILE A 504 1.43 4.53 5.91
C ILE A 504 0.85 5.35 7.07
N LEU A 505 -0.24 6.10 6.88
CA LEU A 505 -0.81 6.97 7.91
C LEU A 505 -1.18 6.22 9.19
N PRO A 506 -1.82 5.03 9.16
CA PRO A 506 -2.08 4.27 10.37
C PRO A 506 -0.79 3.91 11.13
N ALA A 507 0.28 3.52 10.43
CA ALA A 507 1.58 3.22 11.03
C ALA A 507 2.21 4.46 11.68
N MET A 508 2.08 5.64 11.05
CA MET A 508 2.47 6.92 11.65
C MET A 508 1.69 7.21 12.94
N GLY A 509 0.38 6.93 12.94
CA GLY A 509 -0.48 7.09 14.11
C GLY A 509 -0.08 6.15 15.25
N ILE A 510 0.18 4.88 14.92
CA ILE A 510 0.65 3.85 15.88
C ILE A 510 1.99 4.25 16.49
N ALA A 511 2.96 4.70 15.69
CA ALA A 511 4.23 5.17 16.22
C ALA A 511 4.04 6.39 17.13
N SER A 512 3.15 7.32 16.75
CA SER A 512 2.81 8.49 17.56
C SER A 512 2.08 8.14 18.87
N GLU A 513 1.50 6.96 18.97
CA GLU A 513 0.91 6.42 20.20
C GLU A 513 1.98 5.78 21.10
N ILE A 514 2.85 4.96 20.52
CA ILE A 514 3.81 4.13 21.25
C ILE A 514 5.00 4.94 21.77
N LEU A 515 5.51 5.89 20.98
CA LEU A 515 6.65 6.73 21.35
C LEU A 515 6.45 7.47 22.69
N PRO A 516 5.36 8.22 22.92
CA PRO A 516 5.15 8.90 24.20
C PRO A 516 4.98 7.92 25.38
N VAL A 517 4.31 6.77 25.18
CA VAL A 517 4.12 5.74 26.22
C VAL A 517 5.44 5.26 26.79
N PHE A 518 6.43 4.96 25.93
CA PHE A 518 7.72 4.43 26.35
C PHE A 518 8.80 5.49 26.50
N SER A 519 8.54 6.74 26.10
CA SER A 519 9.39 7.90 26.43
C SER A 519 8.96 8.59 27.72
N ARG A 520 7.79 8.20 28.27
CA ARG A 520 7.14 8.79 29.46
C ARG A 520 7.01 10.31 29.36
N LYS A 521 6.78 10.80 28.15
CA LYS A 521 6.74 12.22 27.80
C LYS A 521 5.54 12.48 26.89
N PRO A 522 4.85 13.64 27.00
CA PRO A 522 3.84 14.02 26.04
C PRO A 522 4.38 14.03 24.61
N ILE A 523 3.53 13.70 23.65
CA ILE A 523 3.89 13.83 22.23
C ILE A 523 4.22 15.29 21.95
N PHE A 524 5.35 15.51 21.28
CA PHE A 524 5.76 16.85 20.88
C PHE A 524 4.92 17.32 19.69
N GLY A 525 4.33 18.51 19.77
CA GLY A 525 3.57 19.13 18.68
C GLY A 525 2.31 18.34 18.28
N TYR A 526 1.46 17.95 19.25
CA TYR A 526 0.22 17.20 18.97
C TYR A 526 -0.65 17.81 17.86
N HIS A 527 -0.87 19.13 17.90
CA HIS A 527 -1.66 19.82 16.88
C HIS A 527 -0.95 19.82 15.52
N ALA A 528 0.36 20.13 15.50
CA ALA A 528 1.17 20.08 14.29
C ALA A 528 1.15 18.67 13.66
N MET A 529 1.19 17.61 14.47
CA MET A 529 1.05 16.22 14.03
C MET A 529 -0.30 15.94 13.37
N ALA A 530 -1.40 16.40 13.96
CA ALA A 530 -2.75 16.22 13.40
C ALA A 530 -2.92 17.01 12.09
N PHE A 531 -2.55 18.29 12.07
CA PHE A 531 -2.61 19.13 10.87
C PHE A 531 -1.68 18.65 9.76
N SER A 532 -0.52 18.08 10.10
CA SER A 532 0.38 17.46 9.10
C SER A 532 -0.30 16.28 8.41
N MET A 533 -1.03 15.42 9.14
CA MET A 533 -1.77 14.32 8.52
C MET A 533 -2.91 14.81 7.62
N ILE A 534 -3.60 15.88 8.02
CA ILE A 534 -4.63 16.54 7.20
C ILE A 534 -4.00 17.11 5.92
N GLY A 535 -2.85 17.79 6.05
CA GLY A 535 -2.09 18.34 4.93
C GLY A 535 -1.64 17.24 3.95
N ILE A 536 -1.11 16.12 4.46
CA ILE A 536 -0.77 14.95 3.64
C ILE A 536 -1.99 14.44 2.87
N ALA A 537 -3.12 14.28 3.56
CA ALA A 537 -4.33 13.78 2.93
C ALA A 537 -4.82 14.69 1.80
N PHE A 538 -4.81 16.01 1.98
CA PHE A 538 -5.15 16.97 0.94
C PHE A 538 -4.16 16.94 -0.22
N LEU A 539 -2.85 17.02 0.07
CA LEU A 539 -1.81 17.05 -0.96
C LEU A 539 -1.75 15.77 -1.78
N SER A 540 -2.13 14.62 -1.20
CA SER A 540 -2.09 13.32 -1.88
C SER A 540 -2.88 13.26 -3.20
N TRP A 541 -3.89 14.13 -3.37
CA TRP A 541 -4.74 14.20 -4.57
C TRP A 541 -4.12 14.98 -5.73
N ILE A 542 -3.11 15.82 -5.45
CA ILE A 542 -2.55 16.75 -6.44
C ILE A 542 -1.09 16.43 -6.81
N VAL A 543 -0.60 15.25 -6.45
CA VAL A 543 0.79 14.82 -6.69
C VAL A 543 0.91 13.53 -7.50
N TYR A 544 -0.20 12.83 -7.78
CA TYR A 544 -0.19 11.49 -8.37
C TYR A 544 0.58 11.38 -9.69
N GLY A 545 0.67 12.48 -10.45
CA GLY A 545 1.37 12.52 -11.73
C GLY A 545 2.87 12.23 -11.64
N HIS A 546 3.49 12.25 -10.45
CA HIS A 546 4.90 11.86 -10.33
C HIS A 546 5.17 10.39 -10.68
N HIS A 547 4.16 9.50 -10.63
CA HIS A 547 4.34 8.12 -11.09
C HIS A 547 4.38 8.00 -12.62
N MET A 548 4.10 9.11 -13.31
CA MET A 548 3.89 9.18 -14.74
C MET A 548 4.90 10.11 -15.42
N PHE A 549 5.99 10.52 -14.76
CA PHE A 549 6.94 11.49 -15.33
C PHE A 549 7.55 11.04 -16.68
N VAL A 550 7.69 9.73 -16.87
CA VAL A 550 8.17 9.12 -18.13
C VAL A 550 7.05 8.65 -19.06
N SER A 551 5.79 9.01 -18.81
CA SER A 551 4.63 8.62 -19.64
C SER A 551 4.51 9.38 -20.97
N GLY A 552 5.30 10.44 -21.16
CA GLY A 552 5.13 11.39 -22.27
C GLY A 552 4.20 12.57 -21.96
N MET A 553 3.82 12.76 -20.69
CA MET A 553 3.00 13.90 -20.26
C MET A 553 3.61 15.27 -20.64
N ASN A 554 2.76 16.30 -20.73
CA ASN A 554 3.22 17.66 -20.98
C ASN A 554 4.32 18.09 -19.98
N PRO A 555 5.49 18.56 -20.44
CA PRO A 555 6.60 18.88 -19.54
C PRO A 555 6.28 19.95 -18.47
N ARG A 556 5.39 20.91 -18.77
CA ARG A 556 4.95 21.92 -17.80
C ARG A 556 4.09 21.30 -16.70
N LEU A 557 3.27 20.33 -17.05
CA LEU A 557 2.51 19.55 -16.07
C LEU A 557 3.46 18.72 -15.19
N GLY A 558 4.50 18.14 -15.78
CA GLY A 558 5.58 17.47 -15.04
C GLY A 558 6.21 18.38 -13.98
N MET A 559 6.53 19.64 -14.32
CA MET A 559 7.06 20.61 -13.35
C MET A 559 6.08 20.92 -12.21
N ALA A 560 4.78 21.07 -12.51
CA ALA A 560 3.77 21.31 -11.47
C ALA A 560 3.69 20.13 -10.48
N PHE A 561 3.81 18.89 -10.99
CA PHE A 561 3.87 17.70 -10.15
C PHE A 561 5.20 17.58 -9.38
N THR A 562 6.34 18.00 -9.92
CA THR A 562 7.60 18.13 -9.17
C THR A 562 7.42 19.02 -7.95
N VAL A 563 6.91 20.25 -8.14
CA VAL A 563 6.74 21.23 -7.06
C VAL A 563 5.80 20.70 -5.97
N SER A 564 4.61 20.22 -6.37
CA SER A 564 3.63 19.70 -5.42
C SER A 564 4.12 18.45 -4.69
N THR A 565 4.86 17.56 -5.37
CA THR A 565 5.47 16.37 -4.74
C THR A 565 6.57 16.76 -3.75
N MET A 566 7.37 17.79 -4.02
CA MET A 566 8.36 18.26 -3.06
C MET A 566 7.70 18.86 -1.81
N ILE A 567 6.57 19.57 -1.96
CA ILE A 567 5.84 20.16 -0.83
C ILE A 567 5.32 19.10 0.15
N ILE A 568 4.91 17.92 -0.32
CA ILE A 568 4.36 16.86 0.56
C ILE A 568 5.40 16.28 1.54
N ALA A 569 6.70 16.47 1.27
CA ALA A 569 7.76 16.09 2.19
C ALA A 569 7.80 16.98 3.45
N VAL A 570 7.25 18.21 3.39
CA VAL A 570 7.25 19.13 4.54
C VAL A 570 6.40 18.60 5.71
N PRO A 571 5.11 18.25 5.54
CA PRO A 571 4.35 17.60 6.62
C PRO A 571 5.01 16.33 7.19
N SER A 572 5.66 15.53 6.34
CA SER A 572 6.36 14.30 6.77
C SER A 572 7.60 14.62 7.61
N ALA A 573 8.33 15.68 7.26
CA ALA A 573 9.44 16.20 8.05
C ALA A 573 8.96 16.70 9.43
N ILE A 574 7.87 17.48 9.48
CA ILE A 574 7.27 17.94 10.75
C ILE A 574 7.01 16.76 11.69
N LYS A 575 6.37 15.69 11.19
CA LYS A 575 6.10 14.49 11.99
C LYS A 575 7.40 13.83 12.47
N THR A 576 8.40 13.72 11.60
CA THR A 576 9.71 13.14 11.94
C THR A 576 10.39 13.91 13.07
N PHE A 577 10.45 15.23 12.97
CA PHE A 577 11.04 16.08 14.01
C PHE A 577 10.23 16.06 15.30
N ASN A 578 8.90 15.98 15.23
CA ASN A 578 8.05 15.84 16.40
C ASN A 578 8.23 14.46 17.09
N TRP A 579 8.49 13.38 16.35
CA TRP A 579 8.92 12.10 16.96
C TRP A 579 10.26 12.23 17.67
N LEU A 580 11.27 12.86 17.04
CA LEU A 580 12.56 13.15 17.70
C LEU A 580 12.38 14.04 18.94
N GLY A 581 11.53 15.06 18.85
CA GLY A 581 11.17 15.94 19.95
C GLY A 581 10.48 15.21 21.10
N THR A 582 9.76 14.11 20.82
CA THR A 582 9.15 13.24 21.83
C THR A 582 10.20 12.37 22.54
N LEU A 583 11.24 11.93 21.83
CA LEU A 583 12.38 11.22 22.43
C LEU A 583 13.26 12.17 23.26
N TRP A 584 13.42 13.41 22.80
CA TRP A 584 14.26 14.42 23.45
C TRP A 584 13.72 14.79 24.83
N GLY A 585 14.55 14.62 25.86
CA GLY A 585 14.16 14.86 27.25
C GLY A 585 13.29 13.75 27.86
N GLY A 586 13.10 12.63 27.17
CA GLY A 586 12.31 11.50 27.66
C GLY A 586 13.01 10.66 28.74
N ARG A 587 12.33 9.57 29.11
CA ARG A 587 12.85 8.41 29.84
C ARG A 587 12.53 7.16 29.01
N ILE A 588 13.43 6.82 28.10
CA ILE A 588 13.19 5.89 27.00
C ILE A 588 13.34 4.44 27.48
N GLN A 589 12.23 3.71 27.44
CA GLN A 589 12.15 2.29 27.78
C GLN A 589 12.17 1.44 26.52
N PHE A 590 13.23 0.64 26.34
CA PHE A 590 13.41 -0.24 25.18
C PHE A 590 12.57 -1.53 25.28
N LYS A 591 11.25 -1.39 25.41
CA LYS A 591 10.32 -2.51 25.28
C LYS A 591 10.15 -2.88 23.80
N VAL A 592 9.76 -4.11 23.49
CA VAL A 592 9.61 -4.60 22.10
C VAL A 592 8.72 -3.69 21.24
N PRO A 593 7.55 -3.19 21.69
CA PRO A 593 6.76 -2.26 20.89
C PRO A 593 7.51 -0.96 20.57
N MET A 594 8.26 -0.42 21.55
CA MET A 594 9.09 0.78 21.36
C MET A 594 10.17 0.56 20.31
N LEU A 595 10.82 -0.60 20.32
CA LEU A 595 11.85 -0.94 19.33
C LEU A 595 11.25 -0.96 17.91
N PHE A 596 10.10 -1.61 17.72
CA PHE A 596 9.43 -1.61 16.42
C PHE A 596 8.94 -0.21 16.00
N ALA A 597 8.47 0.64 16.93
CA ALA A 597 8.13 2.03 16.62
C ALA A 597 9.37 2.86 16.21
N LEU A 598 10.52 2.66 16.86
CA LEU A 598 11.79 3.26 16.44
C LEU A 598 12.27 2.72 15.09
N GLY A 599 12.07 1.42 14.84
CA GLY A 599 12.32 0.79 13.55
C GLY A 599 11.47 1.41 12.44
N PHE A 600 10.17 1.64 12.70
CA PHE A 600 9.29 2.39 11.81
C PHE A 600 9.86 3.78 11.49
N VAL A 601 10.19 4.59 12.51
CA VAL A 601 10.74 5.94 12.30
C VAL A 601 12.02 5.87 11.46
N SER A 602 12.88 4.89 11.74
CA SER A 602 14.14 4.70 11.02
C SER A 602 13.94 4.36 9.55
N MET A 603 13.09 3.36 9.24
CA MET A 603 12.84 2.95 7.86
C MET A 603 12.09 4.04 7.08
N PHE A 604 11.17 4.73 7.76
CA PHE A 604 10.45 5.87 7.19
C PHE A 604 11.38 7.03 6.83
N VAL A 605 12.38 7.34 7.66
CA VAL A 605 13.39 8.38 7.34
C VAL A 605 14.20 8.00 6.10
N ILE A 606 14.72 6.78 6.02
CA ILE A 606 15.48 6.32 4.83
C ILE A 606 14.60 6.36 3.58
N GLY A 607 13.38 5.85 3.69
CA GLY A 607 12.40 5.89 2.61
C GLY A 607 12.03 7.30 2.18
N GLY A 608 11.76 8.21 3.12
CA GLY A 608 11.43 9.60 2.85
C GLY A 608 12.56 10.35 2.16
N LEU A 609 13.80 10.13 2.58
CA LEU A 609 14.98 10.75 1.96
C LEU A 609 15.23 10.25 0.53
N SER A 610 15.06 8.94 0.29
CA SER A 610 15.17 8.38 -1.08
C SER A 610 14.08 8.93 -2.02
N GLY A 611 12.89 9.26 -1.51
CA GLY A 611 11.80 9.83 -2.31
C GLY A 611 12.10 11.20 -2.91
N ILE A 612 13.03 11.97 -2.32
CA ILE A 612 13.44 13.30 -2.83
C ILE A 612 14.11 13.18 -4.20
N PHE A 613 14.80 12.07 -4.48
CA PHE A 613 15.41 11.82 -5.79
C PHE A 613 14.35 11.70 -6.88
N MET A 614 13.33 10.87 -6.63
CA MET A 614 12.24 10.61 -7.59
C MET A 614 11.29 11.81 -7.75
N ALA A 615 11.21 12.68 -6.74
CA ALA A 615 10.44 13.91 -6.85
C ALA A 615 11.07 14.90 -7.86
N SER A 616 12.37 14.77 -8.16
CA SER A 616 13.07 15.57 -9.17
C SER A 616 12.94 14.93 -10.54
N THR A 617 12.18 15.56 -11.44
CA THR A 617 11.90 15.00 -12.78
C THR A 617 13.13 14.68 -13.63
N PRO A 618 14.23 15.48 -13.64
CA PRO A 618 15.44 15.10 -14.38
C PRO A 618 16.10 13.84 -13.83
N VAL A 619 16.14 13.69 -12.50
CA VAL A 619 16.73 12.51 -11.85
C VAL A 619 15.84 11.30 -12.06
N ASP A 620 14.52 11.47 -11.96
CA ASP A 620 13.55 10.40 -12.16
C ASP A 620 13.63 9.78 -13.55
N ILE A 621 13.95 10.54 -14.62
CA ILE A 621 14.20 9.95 -15.96
C ILE A 621 15.16 8.77 -15.89
N TYR A 622 16.21 8.88 -15.07
CA TYR A 622 17.25 7.85 -14.96
C TYR A 622 16.84 6.70 -14.04
N ILE A 623 16.33 7.00 -12.85
CA ILE A 623 16.06 5.99 -11.81
C ILE A 623 14.68 5.35 -11.91
N GLN A 624 13.75 5.93 -12.68
CA GLN A 624 12.40 5.40 -12.86
C GLN A 624 12.45 3.97 -13.40
N ASP A 625 11.60 3.12 -12.83
CA ASP A 625 11.52 1.70 -13.13
C ASP A 625 12.82 0.89 -12.89
N THR A 626 13.79 1.43 -12.16
CA THR A 626 14.93 0.64 -11.63
C THR A 626 14.62 0.04 -10.25
N TYR A 627 15.56 -0.74 -9.72
CA TYR A 627 15.52 -1.20 -8.33
C TYR A 627 15.58 -0.06 -7.30
N PHE A 628 15.90 1.18 -7.67
CA PHE A 628 15.83 2.33 -6.76
C PHE A 628 14.38 2.60 -6.35
N ILE A 629 13.44 2.51 -7.30
CA ILE A 629 12.00 2.64 -7.03
C ILE A 629 11.52 1.50 -6.13
N VAL A 630 12.02 0.28 -6.37
CA VAL A 630 11.71 -0.90 -5.55
C VAL A 630 12.25 -0.70 -4.13
N ALA A 631 13.46 -0.18 -3.96
CA ALA A 631 14.04 0.12 -2.66
C ALA A 631 13.20 1.16 -1.90
N HIS A 632 12.91 2.28 -2.56
CA HIS A 632 12.12 3.38 -1.99
C HIS A 632 10.78 2.90 -1.43
N ILE A 633 9.97 2.22 -2.26
CA ILE A 633 8.65 1.74 -1.83
C ILE A 633 8.77 0.68 -0.74
N HIS A 634 9.80 -0.18 -0.76
CA HIS A 634 9.99 -1.14 0.32
C HIS A 634 10.45 -0.48 1.62
N TYR A 635 11.19 0.62 1.61
CA TYR A 635 11.50 1.35 2.84
C TYR A 635 10.27 2.07 3.41
N VAL A 636 9.51 2.78 2.58
CA VAL A 636 8.35 3.56 3.04
C VAL A 636 7.16 2.65 3.36
N VAL A 637 6.72 1.83 2.42
CA VAL A 637 5.48 1.06 2.54
C VAL A 637 5.72 -0.26 3.25
N PHE A 638 6.68 -1.08 2.84
CA PHE A 638 6.92 -2.35 3.53
C PHE A 638 7.59 -2.12 4.90
N GLY A 639 8.74 -1.45 4.95
CA GLY A 639 9.51 -1.14 6.15
C GLY A 639 8.72 -0.28 7.12
N GLY A 640 8.19 0.85 6.67
CA GLY A 640 7.30 1.66 7.49
C GLY A 640 6.08 0.86 7.98
N SER A 641 5.19 0.44 7.09
CA SER A 641 3.90 -0.12 7.51
C SER A 641 4.03 -1.44 8.28
N ILE A 642 4.98 -2.32 7.95
CA ILE A 642 5.15 -3.60 8.67
C ILE A 642 5.83 -3.42 10.03
N PHE A 643 6.84 -2.55 10.17
CA PHE A 643 7.36 -2.25 11.51
C PHE A 643 6.30 -1.58 12.38
N GLY A 644 5.47 -0.70 11.80
CA GLY A 644 4.30 -0.15 12.47
C GLY A 644 3.28 -1.22 12.88
N ALA A 645 2.98 -2.17 11.98
CA ALA A 645 2.08 -3.29 12.26
C ALA A 645 2.62 -4.19 13.38
N PHE A 646 3.90 -4.52 13.38
CA PHE A 646 4.52 -5.28 14.48
C PHE A 646 4.53 -4.49 15.79
N ALA A 647 4.83 -3.18 15.74
CA ALA A 647 4.72 -2.33 16.92
C ALA A 647 3.31 -2.40 17.52
N ALA A 648 2.29 -2.31 16.68
CA ALA A 648 0.89 -2.43 17.06
C ALA A 648 0.54 -3.80 17.65
N ILE A 649 0.96 -4.89 16.99
CA ILE A 649 0.73 -6.25 17.49
C ILE A 649 1.37 -6.40 18.86
N TYR A 650 2.67 -6.09 19.03
CA TYR A 650 3.31 -6.22 20.34
C TYR A 650 2.70 -5.31 21.41
N PHE A 651 2.22 -4.12 21.05
CA PHE A 651 1.62 -3.17 21.97
C PHE A 651 0.22 -3.60 22.43
N TRP A 652 -0.68 -3.95 21.50
CA TRP A 652 -2.08 -4.25 21.81
C TRP A 652 -2.38 -5.75 21.98
N PHE A 653 -1.46 -6.67 21.71
CA PHE A 653 -1.66 -8.11 21.96
C PHE A 653 -2.15 -8.42 23.40
N PRO A 654 -1.61 -7.79 24.47
CA PRO A 654 -2.14 -7.96 25.83
C PRO A 654 -3.61 -7.57 25.99
N LYS A 655 -4.06 -6.53 25.28
CA LYS A 655 -5.45 -6.07 25.30
C LYS A 655 -6.33 -6.93 24.40
N MET A 656 -5.82 -7.36 23.24
CA MET A 656 -6.56 -8.22 22.30
C MET A 656 -6.76 -9.62 22.84
N PHE A 657 -5.78 -10.22 23.52
CA PHE A 657 -5.78 -11.64 23.87
C PHE A 657 -5.64 -11.93 25.38
N GLY A 658 -5.47 -10.91 26.22
CA GLY A 658 -5.36 -11.08 27.68
C GLY A 658 -4.06 -11.71 28.16
N ARG A 659 -3.05 -11.82 27.29
CA ARG A 659 -1.74 -12.42 27.59
C ARG A 659 -0.59 -11.59 27.05
N MET A 660 0.58 -11.68 27.67
CA MET A 660 1.80 -11.02 27.24
C MET A 660 2.57 -11.89 26.22
N LEU A 661 3.09 -11.27 25.17
CA LEU A 661 4.07 -11.90 24.27
C LEU A 661 5.41 -12.11 24.99
N ASN A 662 6.17 -13.13 24.58
CA ASN A 662 7.51 -13.37 25.11
C ASN A 662 8.47 -12.25 24.67
N PRO A 663 9.13 -11.55 25.61
CA PRO A 663 10.01 -10.45 25.27
C PRO A 663 11.31 -10.90 24.60
N VAL A 664 11.89 -12.06 24.96
CA VAL A 664 13.14 -12.56 24.38
C VAL A 664 12.96 -12.84 22.89
N LEU A 665 11.93 -13.62 22.54
CA LEU A 665 11.57 -13.87 21.14
C LEU A 665 11.21 -12.56 20.41
N GLY A 666 10.57 -11.61 21.11
CA GLY A 666 10.26 -10.29 20.56
C GLY A 666 11.51 -9.46 20.20
N HIS A 667 12.56 -9.51 21.02
CA HIS A 667 13.83 -8.84 20.71
C HIS A 667 14.58 -9.52 19.56
N LEU A 668 14.61 -10.86 19.54
CA LEU A 668 15.21 -11.61 18.43
C LEU A 668 14.49 -11.33 17.11
N HIS A 669 13.16 -11.31 17.14
CA HIS A 669 12.34 -10.92 16.02
C HIS A 669 12.65 -9.49 15.55
N PHE A 670 12.70 -8.52 16.47
CA PHE A 670 13.01 -7.13 16.12
C PHE A 670 14.39 -6.98 15.47
N TRP A 671 15.46 -7.45 16.12
CA TRP A 671 16.83 -7.26 15.63
C TRP A 671 17.08 -8.03 14.35
N GLY A 672 16.60 -9.26 14.25
CA GLY A 672 16.68 -10.04 13.02
C GLY A 672 15.95 -9.36 11.86
N THR A 673 14.72 -8.87 12.09
CA THR A 673 13.95 -8.15 11.07
C THR A 673 14.66 -6.87 10.67
N LEU A 674 15.15 -6.06 11.61
CA LEU A 674 15.87 -4.81 11.32
C LEU A 674 17.12 -5.04 10.46
N ILE A 675 17.97 -6.00 10.83
CA ILE A 675 19.22 -6.26 10.14
C ILE A 675 18.96 -6.81 8.74
N PHE A 676 18.17 -7.89 8.64
CA PHE A 676 17.98 -8.57 7.36
C PHE A 676 17.09 -7.78 6.39
N PHE A 677 16.16 -6.96 6.90
CA PHE A 677 15.45 -5.99 6.07
C PHE A 677 16.43 -5.06 5.34
N ASN A 678 17.40 -4.48 6.06
CA ASN A 678 18.36 -3.56 5.45
C ASN A 678 19.33 -4.30 4.52
N TRP A 679 19.67 -5.56 4.80
CA TRP A 679 20.46 -6.39 3.86
C TRP A 679 19.74 -6.64 2.53
N VAL A 680 18.41 -6.72 2.55
CA VAL A 680 17.62 -6.89 1.33
C VAL A 680 17.46 -5.57 0.59
N PHE A 681 16.95 -4.54 1.26
CA PHE A 681 16.41 -3.37 0.57
C PHE A 681 17.40 -2.22 0.43
N PHE A 682 18.40 -2.07 1.31
CA PHE A 682 19.40 -1.02 1.14
C PHE A 682 20.21 -1.20 -0.16
N PRO A 683 20.74 -2.40 -0.47
CA PRO A 683 21.48 -2.62 -1.70
C PRO A 683 20.65 -2.45 -2.97
N MET A 684 19.31 -2.49 -2.89
CA MET A 684 18.45 -2.18 -4.04
C MET A 684 18.61 -0.73 -4.52
N HIS A 685 18.91 0.22 -3.64
CA HIS A 685 19.28 1.58 -4.07
C HIS A 685 20.57 1.55 -4.90
N ILE A 686 21.54 0.73 -4.49
CA ILE A 686 22.84 0.62 -5.14
C ILE A 686 22.67 0.07 -6.56
N ILE A 687 22.03 -1.10 -6.70
CA ILE A 687 21.82 -1.72 -8.02
C ILE A 687 20.82 -0.94 -8.89
N GLY A 688 19.89 -0.20 -8.27
CA GLY A 688 18.97 0.69 -8.96
C GLY A 688 19.69 1.82 -9.67
N VAL A 689 20.60 2.49 -8.96
CA VAL A 689 21.49 3.52 -9.53
C VAL A 689 22.55 2.93 -10.44
N GLY A 690 22.89 1.64 -10.27
CA GLY A 690 23.66 0.89 -11.25
C GLY A 690 22.89 0.54 -12.53
N GLY A 691 21.61 0.92 -12.65
CA GLY A 691 20.79 0.70 -13.85
C GLY A 691 20.07 -0.66 -13.90
N GLN A 692 20.07 -1.46 -12.83
CA GLN A 692 19.29 -2.71 -12.81
C GLN A 692 17.79 -2.37 -12.83
N MET A 693 17.14 -2.67 -13.95
CA MET A 693 15.70 -2.50 -14.16
C MET A 693 14.89 -3.46 -13.29
N ARG A 694 13.73 -3.01 -12.81
CA ARG A 694 12.77 -3.88 -12.11
C ARG A 694 12.05 -4.82 -13.10
N ARG A 695 11.50 -5.92 -12.59
CA ARG A 695 10.67 -6.88 -13.37
C ARG A 695 11.44 -7.62 -14.49
N ILE A 696 12.77 -7.65 -14.43
CA ILE A 696 13.60 -8.50 -15.28
C ILE A 696 13.73 -9.89 -14.66
N TYR A 697 13.43 -10.93 -15.44
CA TYR A 697 13.50 -12.33 -15.02
C TYR A 697 14.94 -12.83 -14.81
N ASN A 698 15.85 -12.46 -15.71
CA ASN A 698 17.26 -12.86 -15.65
C ASN A 698 18.15 -11.64 -15.97
N PRO A 699 18.70 -10.93 -14.96
CA PRO A 699 19.56 -9.76 -15.21
C PRO A 699 20.88 -10.13 -15.88
N MET A 700 21.33 -11.40 -15.80
CA MET A 700 22.59 -11.86 -16.39
C MET A 700 22.59 -11.88 -17.92
N GLN A 701 21.41 -11.76 -18.54
CA GLN A 701 21.29 -11.62 -19.99
C GLN A 701 21.87 -10.31 -20.52
N TYR A 702 22.01 -9.29 -19.64
CA TYR A 702 22.53 -7.98 -19.99
C TYR A 702 23.97 -7.84 -19.51
N GLU A 703 24.92 -7.70 -20.43
CA GLU A 703 26.36 -7.62 -20.12
C GLU A 703 26.68 -6.55 -19.08
N PHE A 704 26.08 -5.36 -19.21
CA PHE A 704 26.28 -4.25 -18.28
C PHE A 704 25.74 -4.50 -16.86
N LEU A 705 24.91 -5.51 -16.63
CA LEU A 705 24.38 -5.86 -15.31
C LEU A 705 25.13 -7.03 -14.63
N GLN A 706 25.91 -7.80 -15.38
CA GLN A 706 26.55 -9.02 -14.86
C GLN A 706 27.46 -8.73 -13.65
N HIS A 707 28.15 -7.60 -13.63
CA HIS A 707 29.00 -7.18 -12.51
C HIS A 707 28.23 -6.98 -11.19
N GLN A 708 26.91 -6.71 -11.26
CA GLN A 708 26.06 -6.47 -10.08
C GLN A 708 25.48 -7.76 -9.48
N GLN A 709 25.72 -8.93 -10.08
CA GLN A 709 25.06 -10.17 -9.66
C GLN A 709 25.35 -10.57 -8.21
N HIS A 710 26.54 -10.24 -7.70
CA HIS A 710 26.91 -10.48 -6.30
C HIS A 710 25.95 -9.79 -5.32
N TRP A 711 25.40 -8.62 -5.67
CA TRP A 711 24.37 -7.95 -4.87
C TRP A 711 23.06 -8.73 -4.87
N ASN A 712 22.65 -9.32 -6.01
CA ASN A 712 21.45 -10.17 -6.06
C ASN A 712 21.59 -11.39 -5.16
N VAL A 713 22.76 -12.03 -5.14
CA VAL A 713 23.05 -13.14 -4.23
C VAL A 713 23.00 -12.69 -2.77
N PHE A 714 23.68 -11.60 -2.42
CA PHE A 714 23.70 -11.06 -1.06
C PHE A 714 22.29 -10.71 -0.54
N MET A 715 21.52 -9.96 -1.33
CA MET A 715 20.15 -9.60 -0.99
C MET A 715 19.25 -10.83 -0.82
N THR A 716 19.47 -11.91 -1.58
CA THR A 716 18.68 -13.13 -1.46
C THR A 716 18.99 -13.91 -0.19
N TYR A 717 20.26 -13.97 0.25
CA TYR A 717 20.57 -14.46 1.59
C TYR A 717 19.89 -13.61 2.67
N GLY A 718 19.92 -12.28 2.53
CA GLY A 718 19.16 -11.37 3.39
C GLY A 718 17.66 -11.71 3.43
N ALA A 719 17.05 -12.00 2.28
CA ALA A 719 15.63 -12.29 2.18
C ALA A 719 15.26 -13.63 2.84
N LEU A 720 16.08 -14.67 2.65
CA LEU A 720 15.89 -15.96 3.31
C LEU A 720 16.01 -15.83 4.83
N CYS A 721 17.01 -15.11 5.32
CA CYS A 721 17.18 -14.84 6.75
C CYS A 721 16.03 -14.00 7.32
N LEU A 722 15.56 -12.98 6.57
CA LEU A 722 14.40 -12.16 6.95
C LEU A 722 13.15 -13.03 7.09
N GLY A 723 12.90 -13.92 6.13
CA GLY A 723 11.80 -14.90 6.16
C GLY A 723 11.90 -15.85 7.35
N ALA A 724 13.09 -16.40 7.62
CA ALA A 724 13.32 -17.29 8.77
C ALA A 724 13.05 -16.59 10.12
N VAL A 725 13.42 -15.32 10.25
CA VAL A 725 13.15 -14.54 11.47
C VAL A 725 11.65 -14.34 11.71
N GLN A 726 10.81 -14.31 10.66
CA GLN A 726 9.36 -14.22 10.83
C GLN A 726 8.79 -15.49 11.52
N LEU A 727 9.45 -16.64 11.41
CA LEU A 727 9.05 -17.84 12.14
C LEU A 727 9.15 -17.65 13.66
N LEU A 728 10.13 -16.88 14.13
CA LEU A 728 10.24 -16.53 15.55
C LEU A 728 9.04 -15.73 16.03
N PHE A 729 8.54 -14.82 15.19
CA PHE A 729 7.31 -14.09 15.48
C PHE A 729 6.09 -15.01 15.51
N VAL A 730 5.93 -15.89 14.51
CA VAL A 730 4.84 -16.87 14.46
C VAL A 730 4.83 -17.73 15.72
N VAL A 731 5.98 -18.30 16.09
CA VAL A 731 6.13 -19.10 17.32
C VAL A 731 5.75 -18.27 18.55
N ASN A 732 6.27 -17.05 18.67
CA ASN A 732 5.96 -16.18 19.80
C ASN A 732 4.46 -15.85 19.89
N PHE A 733 3.83 -15.53 18.75
CA PHE A 733 2.42 -15.17 18.65
C PHE A 733 1.53 -16.32 19.12
N PHE A 734 1.67 -17.50 18.51
CA PHE A 734 0.82 -18.65 18.83
C PHE A 734 1.14 -19.26 20.20
N TRP A 735 2.42 -19.36 20.58
CA TRP A 735 2.78 -19.84 21.92
C TRP A 735 2.18 -18.94 22.99
N SER A 736 2.34 -17.61 22.87
CA SER A 736 1.89 -16.66 23.89
C SER A 736 0.37 -16.57 23.97
N LEU A 737 -0.34 -16.86 22.88
CA LEU A 737 -1.80 -16.93 22.88
C LEU A 737 -2.33 -17.97 23.87
N PHE A 738 -1.65 -19.11 24.00
CA PHE A 738 -2.07 -20.21 24.88
C PHE A 738 -1.32 -20.22 26.22
N ALA A 739 -0.01 -19.99 26.21
CA ALA A 739 0.89 -20.17 27.35
C ALA A 739 1.56 -18.86 27.84
N GLY A 740 1.26 -17.71 27.25
CA GLY A 740 1.81 -16.42 27.68
C GLY A 740 1.32 -16.01 29.08
N ARG A 741 2.10 -15.21 29.80
CA ARG A 741 1.69 -14.71 31.14
C ARG A 741 0.39 -13.91 31.01
N LYS A 742 -0.53 -14.03 31.97
CA LYS A 742 -1.75 -13.21 32.00
C LYS A 742 -1.37 -11.72 31.99
N ALA A 743 -2.03 -10.96 31.13
CA ALA A 743 -1.79 -9.52 31.04
C ALA A 743 -2.54 -8.79 32.17
N PRO A 744 -1.91 -7.83 32.85
CA PRO A 744 -2.65 -6.87 33.67
C PRO A 744 -3.54 -5.99 32.79
N MET A 745 -4.42 -5.22 33.42
CA MET A 745 -5.34 -4.31 32.70
C MET A 745 -4.58 -3.26 31.88
N ASN A 746 -3.54 -2.64 32.46
CA ASN A 746 -2.69 -1.66 31.80
C ASN A 746 -1.21 -2.04 31.98
N PRO A 747 -0.64 -2.93 31.15
CA PRO A 747 0.75 -3.38 31.28
C PRO A 747 1.78 -2.30 30.97
N TRP A 748 1.36 -1.20 30.34
CA TRP A 748 2.25 -0.17 29.82
C TRP A 748 2.14 1.16 30.55
N ASN A 749 1.24 1.27 31.53
CA ASN A 749 0.87 2.54 32.16
C ASN A 749 0.56 3.62 31.10
N SER A 750 -0.22 3.26 30.09
CA SER A 750 -0.67 4.16 29.05
C SER A 750 -1.86 5.00 29.54
N THR A 751 -2.02 6.19 28.98
CA THR A 751 -2.99 7.21 29.37
C THR A 751 -4.33 7.12 28.63
N THR A 752 -4.38 6.40 27.50
CA THR A 752 -5.55 6.33 26.62
C THR A 752 -6.63 5.36 27.12
N LEU A 753 -7.87 5.55 26.65
CA LEU A 753 -9.06 4.90 27.19
C LEU A 753 -9.07 3.37 27.07
N GLU A 754 -8.47 2.78 26.04
CA GLU A 754 -8.48 1.33 25.84
C GLU A 754 -7.83 0.56 27.00
N TRP A 755 -6.93 1.22 27.73
CA TRP A 755 -6.23 0.65 28.89
C TRP A 755 -7.03 0.71 30.18
N THR A 756 -8.21 1.33 30.16
CA THR A 756 -9.17 1.37 31.28
C THR A 756 -10.18 0.22 31.21
N ALA A 757 -10.35 -0.40 30.04
CA ALA A 757 -11.18 -1.59 29.88
C ALA A 757 -10.45 -2.86 30.36
N PRO A 758 -11.16 -3.94 30.75
CA PRO A 758 -10.55 -5.23 31.07
C PRO A 758 -9.66 -5.79 29.95
N SER A 759 -8.78 -6.74 30.26
CA SER A 759 -7.91 -7.43 29.28
C SER A 759 -8.24 -8.94 29.22
N PRO A 760 -8.89 -9.45 28.17
CA PRO A 760 -9.48 -8.72 27.04
C PRO A 760 -10.75 -7.95 27.41
N PRO A 761 -11.13 -6.88 26.67
CA PRO A 761 -12.39 -6.17 26.93
C PRO A 761 -13.61 -7.07 26.66
N PRO A 762 -14.65 -7.03 27.52
CA PRO A 762 -15.89 -7.77 27.29
C PRO A 762 -16.68 -7.18 26.12
N HIS A 763 -17.80 -7.83 25.76
CA HIS A 763 -18.77 -7.23 24.84
C HIS A 763 -19.24 -5.88 25.40
N LEU A 764 -19.41 -4.87 24.54
CA LEU A 764 -19.70 -3.48 24.89
C LEU A 764 -18.61 -2.75 25.71
N ASN A 765 -17.41 -3.30 25.81
CA ASN A 765 -16.17 -2.68 26.32
C ASN A 765 -16.18 -2.31 27.82
N TRP A 766 -16.98 -1.32 28.23
CA TRP A 766 -17.17 -0.88 29.63
C TRP A 766 -18.58 -1.20 30.18
N GLY A 767 -19.43 -1.87 29.40
CA GLY A 767 -20.79 -2.21 29.80
C GLY A 767 -21.73 -1.00 29.84
N ALA A 768 -22.45 -0.84 30.95
CA ALA A 768 -23.49 0.18 31.09
C ALA A 768 -22.94 1.62 31.12
N THR A 769 -21.73 1.84 31.64
CA THR A 769 -21.18 3.19 31.84
C THR A 769 -19.93 3.38 30.99
N VAL A 770 -19.98 4.32 30.05
CA VAL A 770 -18.81 4.73 29.27
C VAL A 770 -17.93 5.69 30.09
N PRO A 771 -16.60 5.72 29.86
CA PRO A 771 -15.71 6.64 30.55
C PRO A 771 -15.98 8.10 30.16
N THR A 772 -15.77 9.04 31.09
CA THR A 772 -15.78 10.48 30.80
C THR A 772 -14.34 10.96 30.59
N VAL A 773 -14.09 11.79 29.58
CA VAL A 773 -12.75 12.28 29.23
C VAL A 773 -12.55 13.71 29.69
N TYR A 774 -11.48 13.93 30.45
CA TYR A 774 -11.18 15.24 31.06
C TYR A 774 -10.05 16.00 30.35
N ARG A 775 -9.13 15.29 29.67
CA ARG A 775 -7.87 15.84 29.15
C ARG A 775 -7.41 15.20 27.83
N GLY A 776 -6.27 15.67 27.31
CA GLY A 776 -5.61 15.13 26.13
C GLY A 776 -5.02 13.72 26.36
N PRO A 777 -4.63 13.03 25.27
CA PRO A 777 -4.29 11.60 25.32
C PRO A 777 -2.89 11.26 25.84
N TYR A 778 -1.97 12.22 25.98
CA TYR A 778 -0.54 11.94 26.20
C TYR A 778 0.06 12.62 27.44
N GLU A 779 -0.72 12.78 28.51
CA GLU A 779 -0.22 13.44 29.73
C GLU A 779 0.68 12.49 30.55
N TYR A 780 1.96 12.45 30.19
CA TYR A 780 3.01 11.70 30.90
C TYR A 780 3.96 12.62 31.65
N SER A 781 4.43 12.21 32.83
CA SER A 781 5.34 12.96 33.69
C SER A 781 4.85 14.35 34.10
N ASP A 782 3.54 14.60 34.05
CA ASP A 782 2.91 15.85 34.50
C ASP A 782 3.35 16.19 35.94
N PRO A 783 3.91 17.39 36.21
CA PRO A 783 4.34 17.79 37.54
C PRO A 783 3.24 17.76 38.60
N GLU A 784 1.97 17.93 38.19
CA GLU A 784 0.81 17.92 39.08
C GLU A 784 0.29 16.51 39.35
N ALA A 785 0.76 15.50 38.60
CA ALA A 785 0.43 14.10 38.82
C ALA A 785 1.44 13.43 39.77
N ALA A 786 0.92 12.63 40.70
CA ALA A 786 1.75 11.81 41.60
C ALA A 786 2.46 10.68 40.84
N GLU A 787 1.76 10.07 39.88
CA GLU A 787 2.30 9.06 38.99
C GLU A 787 2.87 9.69 37.71
N ASP A 788 3.72 8.95 36.98
CA ASP A 788 4.34 9.43 35.75
C ASP A 788 3.42 9.32 34.51
N PHE A 789 2.13 9.01 34.71
CA PHE A 789 1.09 9.03 33.69
C PHE A 789 -0.23 9.50 34.30
N LEU A 790 -0.97 10.28 33.53
CA LEU A 790 -2.25 10.85 33.95
C LEU A 790 -3.35 10.43 32.95
N PRO A 791 -4.13 9.37 33.24
CA PRO A 791 -5.12 8.82 32.31
C PRO A 791 -6.19 9.83 31.87
N GLN A 792 -6.71 9.68 30.64
CA GLN A 792 -7.74 10.58 30.09
C GLN A 792 -9.03 10.64 30.90
N ASN A 793 -9.37 9.54 31.58
CA ASN A 793 -10.63 9.38 32.32
C ASN A 793 -10.53 9.71 33.82
N GLN A 794 -9.37 10.11 34.31
CA GLN A 794 -9.21 10.50 35.70
C GLN A 794 -9.71 11.95 35.89
N PRO A 795 -10.68 12.23 36.78
CA PRO A 795 -11.13 13.59 37.05
C PRO A 795 -9.98 14.50 37.53
N PRO A 796 -10.01 15.81 37.27
CA PRO A 796 -9.10 16.75 37.91
C PRO A 796 -9.20 16.62 39.44
N ALA A 797 -8.09 16.73 40.16
CA ALA A 797 -8.13 16.82 41.61
C ALA A 797 -9.07 17.98 42.00
N ARG A 798 -10.05 17.74 42.87
CA ARG A 798 -10.87 18.83 43.39
C ARG A 798 -9.91 19.82 44.03
N VAL A 799 -9.90 21.06 43.54
CA VAL A 799 -9.32 22.18 44.28
C VAL A 799 -10.10 22.20 45.58
N GLY A 800 -9.53 21.59 46.63
CA GLY A 800 -10.01 21.80 47.98
C GLY A 800 -10.05 23.29 48.16
N ALA A 801 -11.19 23.81 48.60
CA ALA A 801 -11.27 25.15 49.14
C ALA A 801 -10.03 25.34 50.02
N ARG A 802 -9.08 26.16 49.58
CA ARG A 802 -8.11 26.74 50.49
C ARG A 802 -8.97 27.58 51.43
N ALA A 803 -9.35 26.97 52.54
CA ALA A 803 -9.77 27.70 53.70
C ALA A 803 -8.55 28.48 54.17
N HIS A 804 -8.75 29.80 54.29
CA HIS A 804 -7.85 30.88 54.70
C HIS A 804 -7.07 31.57 53.58
#